data_AF-A0A928JIC5-F1
#
_entry.id   AF-A0A928JIC5-F1
#
_cell.length_a   1.000
_cell.length_b   1.000
_cell.length_c   1.000
_cell.angle_alpha   90.00
_cell.angle_beta   90.00
_cell.angle_gamma   90.00
#
_symmetry.space_group_name_H-M   'P 1'
#
loop_
_entity.id
_entity.type
_entity.pdbx_description
1 polymer ?
#
loop_
_entity_poly.entity_id
_entity_poly.type
_entity_poly.pdbx_seq_one_letter_code
_entity_poly.pdbx_strand_id
1 'polypeptide(L)'
;MDKNDRSFITGTGDSEKLRLIGESFSMLADSPTVPDLRMLYKSSSDMLSEGFIWGDGWWIQNSFGFTMGAVPLLDPFWSKILQNSYDAFWERIGDGRRIGADNGVPTHPNYGYCAPDGSLGDCVKPGVGIVYRQGDGDVDSYDWFYEATAAGVLMEAEMLLFDRRPEKIRAYLPLMRRSLDHIESARAENGLFLVGPSANLLAPSYGGSPADENGRPRKGYLTGLSVTTAAALKKTAALCRMVGDTESAEEYEKRLARTLEALPLLLTDEGYFVKSMDPDGTKHGVYGADRYGYLESVCNVDAAAWGVVSPQIARSIRDKIASVPGIRPAGMICNNYPHLDDTLESYRKHSSEPHSLGWLSGDWVDGGCWATVEGRAILAYLRTGAYEDAFRAAGAYMKWAEEYRQDAPMSQWGFNTNNPWQQENDDHTECRRPVGVMIDNFAPVTCLLRGLFGWEADEAGLSVRPQIPEDIETLCQRVPVFFGGCRIYASYTGGNAPLAASLDGKPLPADEDGTVRIPAELLPRGGEVRLTLDRSGSVAVSDEGDWKRDRALTGDIEGLPEELRAIYKTCADELKTEADPLRAAHLFEILSAAETAALRRRLPFDKHELRPMTDEKAAQILNLYDQTVRELYQGLKYRG
;
A
#
# COMPACT_ATOMS: atom_id res chain seq x y z
N MET A 1 1.57 28.58 -24.27
CA MET A 1 2.48 27.59 -23.67
C MET A 1 3.06 28.23 -22.43
N ASP A 2 2.48 27.89 -21.29
CA ASP A 2 2.89 28.42 -20.00
C ASP A 2 4.18 27.71 -19.55
N LYS A 3 5.13 28.44 -18.96
CA LYS A 3 6.42 27.89 -18.49
C LYS A 3 6.30 27.06 -17.20
N ASN A 4 5.05 26.72 -16.82
CA ASN A 4 4.67 25.99 -15.62
C ASN A 4 3.87 24.71 -15.92
N ASP A 5 4.03 24.11 -17.10
CA ASP A 5 3.33 22.86 -17.45
C ASP A 5 3.84 21.68 -16.59
N ARG A 6 3.34 21.59 -15.35
CA ARG A 6 3.55 20.52 -14.37
C ARG A 6 2.58 19.37 -14.59
N SER A 7 2.21 19.11 -15.84
CA SER A 7 1.25 18.06 -16.14
C SER A 7 1.96 16.70 -16.10
N PHE A 8 1.67 15.91 -15.07
CA PHE A 8 2.10 14.52 -14.95
C PHE A 8 1.48 13.61 -16.02
N ILE A 9 0.41 14.07 -16.67
CA ILE A 9 -0.27 13.38 -17.76
C ILE A 9 -0.76 14.37 -18.82
N THR A 10 -1.04 13.87 -20.02
CA THR A 10 -1.95 14.52 -20.99
C THR A 10 -3.03 13.54 -21.44
N GLY A 11 -4.13 14.05 -21.97
CA GLY A 11 -5.24 13.20 -22.42
C GLY A 11 -6.50 13.97 -22.81
N THR A 12 -7.48 13.24 -23.33
CA THR A 12 -8.81 13.71 -23.73
C THR A 12 -9.89 12.76 -23.20
N GLY A 13 -11.13 13.24 -23.08
CA GLY A 13 -12.24 12.51 -22.47
C GLY A 13 -12.74 13.20 -21.20
N ASP A 14 -13.07 12.42 -20.18
CA ASP A 14 -13.51 12.91 -18.87
C ASP A 14 -12.42 13.77 -18.19
N SER A 15 -12.66 15.07 -18.14
CA SER A 15 -11.73 16.04 -17.58
C SER A 15 -11.54 15.89 -16.07
N GLU A 16 -12.55 15.42 -15.33
CA GLU A 16 -12.45 15.26 -13.88
C GLU A 16 -11.58 14.06 -13.52
N LYS A 17 -11.75 12.95 -14.24
CA LYS A 17 -10.90 11.75 -14.09
C LYS A 17 -9.46 12.04 -14.49
N LEU A 18 -9.22 12.70 -15.62
CA LEU A 18 -7.88 13.10 -16.04
C LEU A 18 -7.23 14.03 -15.01
N ARG A 19 -7.96 15.02 -14.50
CA ARG A 19 -7.46 15.89 -13.42
C ARG A 19 -7.08 15.06 -12.18
N LEU A 20 -7.94 14.14 -11.73
CA LEU A 20 -7.66 13.30 -10.57
C LEU A 20 -6.41 12.43 -10.75
N ILE A 21 -6.20 11.85 -11.94
CA ILE A 21 -5.00 11.07 -12.25
C ILE A 21 -3.76 11.97 -12.15
N GLY A 22 -3.80 13.16 -12.75
CA GLY A 22 -2.69 14.13 -12.67
C GLY A 22 -2.40 14.56 -11.23
N GLU A 23 -3.44 14.86 -10.44
CA GLU A 23 -3.29 15.25 -9.04
C GLU A 23 -2.78 14.11 -8.16
N SER A 24 -3.17 12.87 -8.45
CA SER A 24 -2.69 11.67 -7.74
C SER A 24 -1.17 11.52 -7.82
N PHE A 25 -0.56 11.83 -8.98
CA PHE A 25 0.90 11.85 -9.11
C PHE A 25 1.57 12.91 -8.22
N SER A 26 0.88 14.00 -7.90
CA SER A 26 1.40 15.07 -7.03
C SER A 26 1.69 14.59 -5.61
N MET A 27 1.13 13.45 -5.17
CA MET A 27 1.47 12.88 -3.86
C MET A 27 2.79 12.06 -3.91
N LEU A 28 3.21 11.57 -5.08
CA LEU A 28 4.48 10.87 -5.24
C LEU A 28 5.62 11.80 -5.72
N ALA A 29 5.27 13.01 -6.12
CA ALA A 29 6.18 14.01 -6.67
C ALA A 29 6.05 15.33 -5.90
N ASP A 30 6.77 16.36 -6.35
CA ASP A 30 6.84 17.62 -5.64
C ASP A 30 5.56 18.46 -5.75
N SER A 31 4.85 18.65 -4.64
CA SER A 31 3.58 19.37 -4.62
C SER A 31 3.56 20.49 -3.59
N PRO A 32 3.19 21.73 -3.98
CA PRO A 32 2.96 22.83 -3.04
C PRO A 32 1.49 22.91 -2.59
N THR A 33 0.63 21.95 -2.93
CA THR A 33 -0.82 22.03 -2.63
C THR A 33 -1.37 20.81 -1.92
N VAL A 34 -0.65 19.68 -1.94
CA VAL A 34 -0.99 18.46 -1.19
C VAL A 34 0.27 17.91 -0.53
N PRO A 35 0.14 17.11 0.55
CA PRO A 35 1.24 16.31 1.08
C PRO A 35 1.87 15.44 0.00
N ASP A 36 3.20 15.29 0.08
CA ASP A 36 3.95 14.38 -0.78
C ASP A 36 4.82 13.41 0.04
N LEU A 37 5.27 12.34 -0.61
CA LEU A 37 5.99 11.22 0.01
C LEU A 37 7.19 11.67 0.86
N ARG A 38 7.83 12.79 0.50
CA ARG A 38 9.04 13.30 1.17
C ARG A 38 8.77 13.71 2.61
N MET A 39 7.54 14.12 2.91
CA MET A 39 7.12 14.50 4.27
C MET A 39 7.15 13.31 5.24
N LEU A 40 7.22 12.08 4.72
CA LEU A 40 7.28 10.84 5.50
C LEU A 40 8.71 10.29 5.60
N TYR A 41 9.70 10.92 4.97
CA TYR A 41 11.10 10.52 5.14
C TYR A 41 11.63 10.90 6.52
N LYS A 42 12.36 9.98 7.16
CA LYS A 42 13.09 10.21 8.40
C LYS A 42 14.58 9.98 8.20
N SER A 43 15.34 11.04 8.41
CA SER A 43 16.79 10.99 8.32
C SER A 43 17.42 10.10 9.38
N SER A 44 16.84 10.04 10.59
CA SER A 44 17.38 9.29 11.72
C SER A 44 17.57 7.79 11.46
N SER A 45 16.76 7.21 10.55
CA SER A 45 16.77 5.81 10.16
C SER A 45 16.96 5.57 8.66
N ASP A 46 17.02 6.62 7.84
CA ASP A 46 17.02 6.55 6.36
C ASP A 46 15.84 5.72 5.80
N MET A 47 14.66 5.88 6.41
CA MET A 47 13.42 5.12 6.13
C MET A 47 12.23 6.05 5.93
N LEU A 48 11.14 5.50 5.38
CA LEU A 48 9.80 6.08 5.57
C LEU A 48 9.30 5.80 7.00
N SER A 49 8.64 6.79 7.59
CA SER A 49 7.80 6.63 8.78
C SER A 49 6.33 6.49 8.39
N GLU A 50 5.56 5.84 9.26
CA GLU A 50 4.10 5.79 9.15
C GLU A 50 3.47 7.18 9.09
N GLY A 51 3.95 8.11 9.93
CA GLY A 51 3.48 9.48 10.00
C GLY A 51 3.12 9.94 11.41
N PHE A 52 2.47 11.09 11.49
CA PHE A 52 2.41 11.96 12.67
C PHE A 52 2.10 11.32 14.03
N ILE A 53 1.09 10.45 14.12
CA ILE A 53 0.64 9.94 15.43
C ILE A 53 1.36 8.68 15.87
N TRP A 54 1.91 7.96 14.90
CA TRP A 54 2.59 6.69 15.11
C TRP A 54 4.12 6.87 15.23
N GLY A 55 4.60 8.11 15.09
CA GLY A 55 6.00 8.47 15.21
C GLY A 55 6.85 7.84 14.11
N ASP A 56 8.11 7.53 14.43
CA ASP A 56 9.09 7.03 13.46
C ASP A 56 9.03 5.50 13.24
N GLY A 57 7.92 4.85 13.63
CA GLY A 57 7.73 3.43 13.36
C GLY A 57 7.29 3.18 11.91
N TRP A 58 7.45 1.95 11.47
CA TRP A 58 6.99 1.45 10.17
C TRP A 58 6.13 0.20 10.40
N TRP A 59 4.89 0.20 9.91
CA TRP A 59 3.91 -0.87 10.13
C TRP A 59 3.65 -1.67 8.85
N ILE A 60 3.63 -3.00 8.95
CA ILE A 60 3.29 -3.86 7.81
C ILE A 60 1.85 -3.62 7.35
N GLN A 61 0.92 -3.57 8.29
CA GLN A 61 -0.51 -3.39 8.01
C GLN A 61 -0.78 -2.14 7.17
N ASN A 62 -0.20 -1.02 7.59
CA ASN A 62 -0.46 0.29 7.01
C ASN A 62 0.29 0.50 5.69
N SER A 63 1.53 0.03 5.62
CA SER A 63 2.32 0.15 4.40
C SER A 63 1.85 -0.78 3.27
N PHE A 64 1.00 -1.78 3.55
CA PHE A 64 0.66 -2.82 2.58
C PHE A 64 0.03 -2.29 1.29
N GLY A 65 -1.07 -1.54 1.39
CA GLY A 65 -1.70 -0.94 0.22
C GLY A 65 -0.78 0.03 -0.52
N PHE A 66 -0.03 0.86 0.23
CA PHE A 66 0.90 1.82 -0.36
C PHE A 66 1.98 1.11 -1.17
N THR A 67 2.67 0.14 -0.60
CA THR A 67 3.75 -0.59 -1.27
C THR A 67 3.26 -1.31 -2.50
N MET A 68 2.12 -2.02 -2.40
CA MET A 68 1.56 -2.72 -3.55
C MET A 68 1.12 -1.77 -4.67
N GLY A 69 0.70 -0.54 -4.37
CA GLY A 69 0.40 0.49 -5.38
C GLY A 69 1.65 1.21 -5.91
N ALA A 70 2.59 1.55 -5.04
CA ALA A 70 3.64 2.52 -5.31
C ALA A 70 4.89 1.94 -5.98
N VAL A 71 5.25 0.67 -5.71
CA VAL A 71 6.48 0.04 -6.23
C VAL A 71 6.79 0.35 -7.71
N PRO A 72 5.85 0.20 -8.68
CA PRO A 72 6.13 0.53 -10.08
C PRO A 72 6.40 2.01 -10.34
N LEU A 73 5.97 2.91 -9.46
CA LEU A 73 5.99 4.36 -9.61
C LEU A 73 7.15 5.03 -8.88
N LEU A 74 7.85 4.29 -8.00
CA LEU A 74 8.98 4.83 -7.24
C LEU A 74 10.25 4.80 -8.06
N ASP A 75 10.93 5.95 -8.11
CA ASP A 75 12.25 6.02 -8.71
C ASP A 75 13.30 5.27 -7.87
N PRO A 76 14.55 5.12 -8.36
CA PRO A 76 15.58 4.38 -7.62
C PRO A 76 15.91 4.94 -6.23
N PHE A 77 15.71 6.24 -5.99
CA PHE A 77 15.94 6.84 -4.67
C PHE A 77 14.84 6.43 -3.71
N TRP A 78 13.57 6.67 -4.06
CA TRP A 78 12.43 6.31 -3.21
C TRP A 78 12.23 4.80 -3.06
N SER A 79 12.53 4.01 -4.10
CA SER A 79 12.56 2.55 -4.02
C SER A 79 13.61 2.06 -3.02
N LYS A 80 14.78 2.71 -2.95
CA LYS A 80 15.80 2.37 -1.94
C LYS A 80 15.34 2.74 -0.53
N ILE A 81 14.70 3.90 -0.35
CA ILE A 81 14.15 4.32 0.95
C ILE A 81 13.05 3.33 1.41
N LEU A 82 12.16 2.92 0.52
CA LEU A 82 11.15 1.91 0.83
C LEU A 82 11.79 0.56 1.18
N GLN A 83 12.83 0.13 0.45
CA GLN A 83 13.57 -1.08 0.79
C GLN A 83 14.19 -0.99 2.19
N ASN A 84 14.82 0.14 2.54
CA ASN A 84 15.37 0.33 3.89
C ASN A 84 14.28 0.16 4.97
N SER A 85 13.05 0.63 4.69
CA SER A 85 11.92 0.46 5.61
C SER A 85 11.59 -1.01 5.87
N TYR A 86 11.66 -1.88 4.85
CA TYR A 86 11.44 -3.32 4.99
C TYR A 86 12.67 -4.07 5.52
N ASP A 87 13.88 -3.61 5.21
CA ASP A 87 15.11 -4.18 5.75
C ASP A 87 15.09 -4.15 7.28
N ALA A 88 14.51 -3.10 7.89
CA ALA A 88 14.34 -3.03 9.33
C ALA A 88 13.53 -4.21 9.91
N PHE A 89 12.53 -4.72 9.18
CA PHE A 89 11.80 -5.94 9.55
C PHE A 89 12.65 -7.19 9.33
N TRP A 90 13.29 -7.32 8.17
CA TRP A 90 14.08 -8.50 7.81
C TRP A 90 15.31 -8.71 8.69
N GLU A 91 15.97 -7.64 9.12
CA GLU A 91 17.06 -7.66 10.11
C GLU A 91 16.62 -8.17 11.49
N ARG A 92 15.32 -8.06 11.77
CA ARG A 92 14.68 -8.42 13.03
C ARG A 92 13.70 -9.58 12.87
N ILE A 93 13.81 -10.37 11.80
CA ILE A 93 13.02 -11.58 11.65
C ILE A 93 13.23 -12.50 12.87
N GLY A 94 12.15 -13.09 13.38
CA GLY A 94 12.22 -14.03 14.49
C GLY A 94 13.17 -15.19 14.18
N ASP A 95 13.91 -15.67 15.18
CA ASP A 95 14.88 -16.76 15.08
C ASP A 95 14.67 -17.85 16.16
N GLY A 96 13.52 -17.79 16.86
CA GLY A 96 13.19 -18.67 17.99
C GLY A 96 13.92 -18.34 19.29
N ARG A 97 14.74 -17.27 19.34
CA ARG A 97 15.54 -16.87 20.51
C ARG A 97 15.49 -15.37 20.81
N ARG A 98 15.39 -14.54 19.77
CA ARG A 98 15.37 -13.09 19.82
C ARG A 98 14.04 -12.59 20.36
N ILE A 99 14.11 -11.73 21.38
CA ILE A 99 12.99 -10.87 21.77
C ILE A 99 12.90 -9.63 20.89
N GLY A 100 11.76 -8.95 20.90
CA GLY A 100 11.52 -7.78 20.05
C GLY A 100 12.44 -6.58 20.31
N ALA A 101 12.95 -6.40 21.53
CA ALA A 101 13.78 -5.25 21.89
C ALA A 101 15.20 -5.33 21.30
N ASP A 102 15.64 -4.28 20.58
CA ASP A 102 16.93 -4.23 19.87
C ASP A 102 18.14 -4.40 20.82
N ASN A 103 18.04 -3.89 22.05
CA ASN A 103 19.09 -3.97 23.07
C ASN A 103 18.88 -5.14 24.05
N GLY A 104 17.90 -6.02 23.82
CA GLY A 104 17.53 -7.12 24.71
C GLY A 104 16.84 -6.69 26.01
N VAL A 105 16.49 -5.42 26.17
CA VAL A 105 15.78 -4.89 27.35
C VAL A 105 14.51 -4.16 26.89
N PRO A 106 13.32 -4.79 27.03
CA PRO A 106 12.08 -4.21 26.53
C PRO A 106 11.71 -2.94 27.29
N THR A 107 11.60 -1.84 26.56
CA THR A 107 11.08 -0.54 27.08
C THR A 107 9.55 -0.52 27.16
N HIS A 108 8.90 -1.46 26.47
CA HIS A 108 7.45 -1.69 26.48
C HIS A 108 7.20 -3.21 26.41
N PRO A 109 6.16 -3.76 27.08
CA PRO A 109 5.86 -5.19 27.09
C PRO A 109 5.78 -5.84 25.71
N ASN A 110 5.26 -5.12 24.70
CA ASN A 110 5.15 -5.59 23.32
C ASN A 110 6.49 -6.01 22.69
N TYR A 111 7.63 -5.48 23.17
CA TYR A 111 8.97 -5.86 22.70
C TYR A 111 9.58 -7.04 23.47
N GLY A 112 8.87 -7.59 24.46
CA GLY A 112 9.39 -8.64 25.34
C GLY A 112 9.24 -10.07 24.81
N TYR A 113 8.47 -10.27 23.73
CA TYR A 113 8.17 -11.61 23.22
C TYR A 113 9.28 -12.16 22.34
N CYS A 114 9.64 -13.42 22.56
CA CYS A 114 10.53 -14.19 21.71
C CYS A 114 9.73 -14.84 20.57
N ALA A 115 9.95 -14.39 19.34
CA ALA A 115 9.18 -14.85 18.19
C ALA A 115 9.74 -16.15 17.59
N PRO A 116 8.87 -17.02 17.03
CA PRO A 116 9.28 -18.19 16.28
C PRO A 116 10.21 -17.82 15.12
N ASP A 117 11.03 -18.78 14.69
CA ASP A 117 11.82 -18.60 13.49
C ASP A 117 10.94 -18.23 12.29
N GLY A 118 11.30 -17.18 11.57
CA GLY A 118 10.58 -16.73 10.38
C GLY A 118 9.47 -15.70 10.62
N SER A 119 9.03 -15.49 11.86
CA SER A 119 7.98 -14.49 12.16
C SER A 119 8.46 -13.08 11.84
N LEU A 120 7.65 -12.33 11.09
CA LEU A 120 7.75 -10.87 11.05
C LEU A 120 6.87 -10.28 12.17
N GLY A 121 6.73 -8.96 12.18
CA GLY A 121 5.99 -8.24 13.22
C GLY A 121 5.08 -7.16 12.68
N ASP A 122 4.27 -6.60 13.57
CA ASP A 122 3.35 -5.50 13.35
C ASP A 122 4.09 -4.22 12.96
N CYS A 123 4.95 -3.77 13.86
CA CYS A 123 5.68 -2.51 13.80
C CYS A 123 7.16 -2.73 14.05
N VAL A 124 8.00 -2.04 13.28
CA VAL A 124 9.41 -1.86 13.59
C VAL A 124 9.73 -0.39 13.84
N LYS A 125 10.49 -0.13 14.89
CA LYS A 125 11.08 1.18 15.18
C LYS A 125 12.58 1.01 15.41
N PRO A 126 13.43 1.39 14.44
CA PRO A 126 14.89 1.25 14.56
C PRO A 126 15.44 1.87 15.84
N GLY A 127 16.34 1.15 16.51
CA GLY A 127 16.92 1.58 17.79
C GLY A 127 16.02 1.31 19.00
N VAL A 128 14.77 0.86 18.80
CA VAL A 128 13.85 0.43 19.85
C VAL A 128 13.60 -1.08 19.73
N GLY A 129 13.08 -1.54 18.61
CA GLY A 129 12.75 -2.95 18.40
C GLY A 129 11.64 -3.21 17.39
N ILE A 130 11.19 -4.46 17.39
CA ILE A 130 10.06 -4.97 16.61
C ILE A 130 8.97 -5.52 17.53
N VAL A 131 7.71 -5.26 17.18
CA VAL A 131 6.54 -5.82 17.86
C VAL A 131 6.07 -7.05 17.07
N TYR A 132 6.35 -8.26 17.55
CA TYR A 132 6.13 -9.50 16.76
C TYR A 132 4.68 -10.01 16.71
N ARG A 133 3.86 -9.59 17.65
CA ARG A 133 2.41 -9.85 17.68
C ARG A 133 1.68 -8.56 17.33
N GLN A 134 0.38 -8.61 17.12
CA GLN A 134 -0.42 -7.40 16.99
C GLN A 134 -0.24 -6.50 18.24
N GLY A 135 0.17 -5.24 18.05
CA GLY A 135 0.58 -4.34 19.12
C GLY A 135 -0.59 -3.74 19.91
N ASP A 136 -1.78 -3.70 19.32
CA ASP A 136 -2.98 -3.11 19.91
C ASP A 136 -3.74 -4.11 20.80
N GLY A 137 -4.08 -3.73 22.04
CA GLY A 137 -4.91 -4.53 22.95
C GLY A 137 -4.13 -5.56 23.79
N ASP A 138 -4.68 -6.76 24.01
CA ASP A 138 -4.13 -7.77 24.93
C ASP A 138 -3.17 -8.75 24.23
N VAL A 139 -1.92 -8.29 24.08
CA VAL A 139 -0.85 -8.98 23.34
C VAL A 139 -0.51 -10.37 23.89
N ASP A 140 -0.71 -10.60 25.19
CA ASP A 140 -0.46 -11.91 25.82
C ASP A 140 -1.38 -13.00 25.27
N SER A 141 -2.59 -12.60 24.83
CA SER A 141 -3.63 -13.51 24.38
C SER A 141 -3.69 -13.68 22.87
N TYR A 142 -2.82 -12.99 22.13
CA TYR A 142 -2.74 -13.07 20.69
C TYR A 142 -1.82 -14.19 20.23
N ASP A 143 -2.13 -14.74 19.06
CA ASP A 143 -1.20 -15.60 18.33
C ASP A 143 -0.11 -14.75 17.65
N TRP A 144 0.82 -15.39 16.96
CA TRP A 144 1.81 -14.72 16.13
C TRP A 144 1.16 -14.05 14.92
N PHE A 145 1.80 -13.01 14.39
CA PHE A 145 1.22 -12.17 13.36
C PHE A 145 1.38 -12.80 11.95
N TYR A 146 0.68 -13.91 11.72
CA TYR A 146 0.83 -14.75 10.53
C TYR A 146 0.48 -14.02 9.23
N GLU A 147 -0.65 -13.31 9.17
CA GLU A 147 -1.07 -12.64 7.93
C GLU A 147 -0.16 -11.44 7.61
N ALA A 148 0.32 -10.69 8.62
CA ALA A 148 1.36 -9.68 8.41
C ALA A 148 2.68 -10.29 7.93
N THR A 149 3.06 -11.47 8.45
CA THR A 149 4.22 -12.19 7.94
C THR A 149 4.04 -12.54 6.46
N ALA A 150 2.86 -13.01 6.06
CA ALA A 150 2.54 -13.27 4.65
C ALA A 150 2.56 -11.98 3.80
N ALA A 151 2.02 -10.89 4.30
CA ALA A 151 2.03 -9.58 3.64
C ALA A 151 3.45 -9.03 3.46
N GLY A 152 4.31 -9.17 4.47
CA GLY A 152 5.73 -8.81 4.40
C GLY A 152 6.47 -9.57 3.31
N VAL A 153 6.28 -10.89 3.21
CA VAL A 153 6.82 -11.71 2.12
C VAL A 153 6.30 -11.24 0.76
N LEU A 154 5.00 -10.94 0.66
CA LEU A 154 4.38 -10.48 -0.58
C LEU A 154 4.93 -9.13 -1.05
N MET A 155 5.07 -8.16 -0.15
CA MET A 155 5.64 -6.84 -0.44
C MET A 155 7.10 -6.91 -0.85
N GLU A 156 7.91 -7.71 -0.14
CA GLU A 156 9.31 -7.94 -0.53
C GLU A 156 9.40 -8.61 -1.90
N ALA A 157 8.54 -9.59 -2.16
CA ALA A 157 8.50 -10.26 -3.45
C ALA A 157 8.18 -9.28 -4.59
N GLU A 158 7.24 -8.36 -4.35
CA GLU A 158 6.87 -7.31 -5.28
C GLU A 158 8.05 -6.39 -5.61
N MET A 159 8.74 -5.87 -4.58
CA MET A 159 9.91 -5.01 -4.76
C MET A 159 11.02 -5.70 -5.54
N LEU A 160 11.32 -6.96 -5.22
CA LEU A 160 12.37 -7.73 -5.86
C LEU A 160 12.05 -8.06 -7.34
N LEU A 161 10.79 -8.36 -7.63
CA LEU A 161 10.32 -8.60 -9.01
C LEU A 161 10.47 -7.34 -9.87
N PHE A 162 10.17 -6.16 -9.33
CA PHE A 162 10.34 -4.89 -10.04
C PHE A 162 11.81 -4.41 -10.10
N ASP A 163 12.64 -4.65 -9.08
CA ASP A 163 14.07 -4.27 -9.10
C ASP A 163 14.91 -5.19 -10.01
N ARG A 164 14.47 -6.45 -10.21
CA ARG A 164 15.10 -7.43 -11.12
C ARG A 164 16.60 -7.65 -10.86
N ARG A 165 17.03 -7.66 -9.60
CA ARG A 165 18.43 -7.85 -9.18
C ARG A 165 18.69 -9.26 -8.64
N PRO A 166 19.26 -10.20 -9.41
CA PRO A 166 19.47 -11.58 -8.97
C PRO A 166 20.29 -11.71 -7.68
N GLU A 167 21.24 -10.81 -7.46
CA GLU A 167 22.04 -10.76 -6.24
C GLU A 167 21.20 -10.46 -4.99
N LYS A 168 20.25 -9.51 -5.08
CA LYS A 168 19.33 -9.22 -3.99
C LYS A 168 18.36 -10.37 -3.79
N ILE A 169 17.80 -10.90 -4.87
CA ILE A 169 16.87 -12.04 -4.80
C ILE A 169 17.51 -13.21 -4.05
N ARG A 170 18.76 -13.57 -4.37
CA ARG A 170 19.50 -14.61 -3.64
C ARG A 170 19.74 -14.28 -2.17
N ALA A 171 19.84 -13.00 -1.81
CA ALA A 171 20.01 -12.57 -0.42
C ALA A 171 18.71 -12.68 0.39
N TYR A 172 17.55 -12.34 -0.19
CA TYR A 172 16.27 -12.36 0.52
C TYR A 172 15.57 -13.72 0.51
N LEU A 173 15.75 -14.55 -0.52
CA LEU A 173 15.06 -15.86 -0.61
C LEU A 173 15.25 -16.74 0.64
N PRO A 174 16.43 -16.83 1.28
CA PRO A 174 16.59 -17.56 2.54
C PRO A 174 15.76 -16.99 3.70
N LEU A 175 15.60 -15.67 3.77
CA LEU A 175 14.78 -15.00 4.80
C LEU A 175 13.29 -15.25 4.54
N MET A 176 12.86 -15.06 3.29
CA MET A 176 11.49 -15.32 2.87
C MET A 176 11.10 -16.80 3.07
N ARG A 177 12.03 -17.74 2.84
CA ARG A 177 11.81 -19.16 3.11
C ARG A 177 11.49 -19.41 4.59
N ARG A 178 12.26 -18.82 5.52
CA ARG A 178 11.99 -18.92 6.97
C ARG A 178 10.58 -18.43 7.30
N SER A 179 10.16 -17.29 6.75
CA SER A 179 8.80 -16.76 6.95
C SER A 179 7.72 -17.64 6.34
N LEU A 180 7.93 -18.19 5.13
CA LEU A 180 6.97 -19.10 4.51
C LEU A 180 6.88 -20.44 5.25
N ASP A 181 7.99 -20.96 5.79
CA ASP A 181 7.99 -22.17 6.61
C ASP A 181 7.32 -21.93 7.97
N HIS A 182 7.47 -20.73 8.55
CA HIS A 182 6.70 -20.31 9.73
C HIS A 182 5.20 -20.36 9.45
N ILE A 183 4.74 -19.76 8.35
CA ILE A 183 3.32 -19.79 7.95
C ILE A 183 2.85 -21.23 7.69
N GLU A 184 3.66 -22.01 6.97
CA GLU A 184 3.36 -23.41 6.66
C GLU A 184 3.20 -24.27 7.93
N SER A 185 3.90 -23.93 9.02
CA SER A 185 3.75 -24.62 10.32
C SER A 185 2.34 -24.52 10.92
N ALA A 186 1.55 -23.53 10.50
CA ALA A 186 0.15 -23.37 10.90
C ALA A 186 -0.84 -24.11 9.98
N ARG A 187 -0.37 -24.78 8.92
CA ARG A 187 -1.26 -25.46 7.97
C ARG A 187 -1.87 -26.72 8.58
N ALA A 188 -3.19 -26.83 8.47
CA ALA A 188 -3.96 -27.97 8.90
C ALA A 188 -4.15 -29.02 7.79
N GLU A 189 -4.71 -30.17 8.15
CA GLU A 189 -4.96 -31.28 7.21
C GLU A 189 -5.86 -30.89 6.04
N ASN A 190 -6.87 -30.05 6.28
CA ASN A 190 -7.79 -29.54 5.25
C ASN A 190 -7.13 -28.52 4.28
N GLY A 191 -5.85 -28.22 4.44
CA GLY A 191 -5.08 -27.33 3.57
C GLY A 191 -5.16 -25.85 3.94
N LEU A 192 -6.06 -25.45 4.85
CA LEU A 192 -6.16 -24.09 5.39
C LEU A 192 -5.20 -23.87 6.55
N PHE A 193 -5.06 -22.62 7.00
CA PHE A 193 -4.18 -22.24 8.11
C PHE A 193 -4.96 -22.04 9.41
N LEU A 194 -4.61 -22.80 10.44
CA LEU A 194 -5.28 -22.81 11.74
C LEU A 194 -4.52 -21.89 12.72
N VAL A 195 -5.06 -20.69 12.97
CA VAL A 195 -4.41 -19.61 13.72
C VAL A 195 -5.34 -18.99 14.77
N GLY A 196 -4.75 -18.46 15.83
CA GLY A 196 -5.44 -17.87 16.97
C GLY A 196 -5.74 -16.36 16.84
N PRO A 197 -6.20 -15.73 17.92
CA PRO A 197 -6.62 -14.32 17.91
C PRO A 197 -5.55 -13.38 17.38
N SER A 198 -5.98 -12.34 16.66
CA SER A 198 -5.16 -11.26 16.12
C SER A 198 -4.02 -11.71 15.18
N ALA A 199 -4.12 -12.91 14.60
CA ALA A 199 -3.24 -13.36 13.53
C ALA A 199 -3.52 -12.67 12.17
N ASN A 200 -4.63 -11.91 12.08
CA ASN A 200 -5.10 -11.24 10.86
C ASN A 200 -4.41 -9.91 10.63
N LEU A 201 -4.29 -9.49 9.36
CA LEU A 201 -3.49 -8.34 8.93
C LEU A 201 -3.91 -7.02 9.58
N LEU A 202 -5.22 -6.78 9.69
CA LEU A 202 -5.71 -5.58 10.37
C LEU A 202 -5.64 -5.75 11.90
N ALA A 203 -5.43 -4.64 12.60
CA ALA A 203 -5.57 -4.43 14.05
C ALA A 203 -6.67 -5.32 14.67
N PRO A 204 -6.55 -5.72 15.95
CA PRO A 204 -7.10 -6.97 16.50
C PRO A 204 -8.61 -7.11 16.27
N SER A 205 -8.96 -7.70 15.14
CA SER A 205 -10.35 -7.82 14.67
C SER A 205 -10.80 -9.28 14.59
N TYR A 206 -9.85 -10.22 14.67
CA TYR A 206 -10.10 -11.66 14.58
C TYR A 206 -9.93 -12.30 15.96
N GLY A 207 -10.99 -12.94 16.46
CA GLY A 207 -10.98 -13.61 17.77
C GLY A 207 -10.55 -15.07 17.76
N GLY A 208 -10.23 -15.66 16.60
CA GLY A 208 -10.14 -17.11 16.49
C GLY A 208 -11.51 -17.76 16.58
N SER A 209 -11.57 -18.90 17.27
CA SER A 209 -12.81 -19.63 17.57
C SER A 209 -13.22 -19.43 19.03
N PRO A 210 -14.52 -19.56 19.37
CA PRO A 210 -15.01 -19.45 20.74
C PRO A 210 -14.17 -20.28 21.71
N ALA A 211 -13.94 -19.75 22.91
CA ALA A 211 -13.03 -20.32 23.89
C ALA A 211 -13.34 -21.78 24.26
N ASP A 212 -12.32 -22.51 24.69
CA ASP A 212 -12.47 -23.84 25.24
C ASP A 212 -13.12 -23.82 26.65
N GLU A 213 -13.35 -24.99 27.23
CA GLU A 213 -13.90 -25.17 28.58
C GLU A 213 -13.08 -24.49 29.70
N ASN A 214 -11.82 -24.13 29.42
CA ASN A 214 -10.93 -23.43 30.33
C ASN A 214 -10.84 -21.92 30.05
N GLY A 215 -11.67 -21.40 29.14
CA GLY A 215 -11.69 -20.00 28.75
C GLY A 215 -10.51 -19.57 27.87
N ARG A 216 -9.75 -20.52 27.30
CA ARG A 216 -8.65 -20.20 26.37
C ARG A 216 -9.18 -20.01 24.95
N PRO A 217 -8.78 -18.94 24.24
CA PRO A 217 -9.18 -18.76 22.85
C PRO A 217 -8.73 -19.95 21.99
N ARG A 218 -9.62 -20.46 21.14
CA ARG A 218 -9.29 -21.52 20.18
C ARG A 218 -8.87 -20.91 18.85
N LYS A 219 -8.22 -21.72 18.03
CA LYS A 219 -7.80 -21.34 16.68
C LYS A 219 -8.91 -21.62 15.67
N GLY A 220 -9.00 -20.77 14.65
CA GLY A 220 -9.88 -20.93 13.49
C GLY A 220 -9.10 -20.83 12.19
N TYR A 221 -9.76 -21.16 11.08
CA TYR A 221 -9.22 -21.03 9.74
C TYR A 221 -9.43 -19.61 9.22
N LEU A 222 -8.34 -18.88 9.01
CA LEU A 222 -8.38 -17.47 8.62
C LEU A 222 -8.29 -17.31 7.08
N THR A 223 -9.29 -16.64 6.49
CA THR A 223 -9.34 -16.42 5.04
C THR A 223 -8.24 -15.48 4.55
N GLY A 224 -8.05 -14.34 5.22
CA GLY A 224 -7.04 -13.34 4.85
C GLY A 224 -5.64 -13.93 4.74
N LEU A 225 -5.24 -14.74 5.72
CA LEU A 225 -3.98 -15.49 5.68
C LEU A 225 -3.88 -16.40 4.46
N SER A 226 -4.93 -17.17 4.16
CA SER A 226 -4.93 -18.07 3.00
C SER A 226 -4.78 -17.32 1.67
N VAL A 227 -5.49 -16.19 1.53
CA VAL A 227 -5.42 -15.32 0.34
C VAL A 227 -4.04 -14.70 0.18
N THR A 228 -3.53 -14.07 1.24
CA THR A 228 -2.24 -13.36 1.21
C THR A 228 -1.07 -14.34 1.02
N THR A 229 -1.11 -15.52 1.65
CA THR A 229 -0.11 -16.57 1.43
C THR A 229 -0.13 -17.11 0.01
N ALA A 230 -1.30 -17.26 -0.62
CA ALA A 230 -1.37 -17.67 -2.02
C ALA A 230 -0.67 -16.66 -2.95
N ALA A 231 -0.93 -15.36 -2.76
CA ALA A 231 -0.25 -14.31 -3.51
C ALA A 231 1.27 -14.29 -3.27
N ALA A 232 1.70 -14.44 -2.01
CA ALA A 232 3.11 -14.50 -1.64
C ALA A 232 3.83 -15.68 -2.31
N LEU A 233 3.26 -16.90 -2.19
CA LEU A 233 3.83 -18.12 -2.78
C LEU A 233 3.99 -18.00 -4.30
N LYS A 234 2.99 -17.44 -5.00
CA LYS A 234 3.05 -17.22 -6.46
C LYS A 234 4.26 -16.35 -6.84
N LYS A 235 4.46 -15.23 -6.15
CA LYS A 235 5.56 -14.30 -6.45
C LYS A 235 6.92 -14.83 -5.99
N THR A 236 6.99 -15.52 -4.86
CA THR A 236 8.24 -16.15 -4.41
C THR A 236 8.67 -17.27 -5.37
N ALA A 237 7.75 -18.06 -5.92
CA ALA A 237 8.06 -19.06 -6.95
C ALA A 237 8.68 -18.42 -8.21
N ALA A 238 8.14 -17.28 -8.65
CA ALA A 238 8.73 -16.49 -9.75
C ALA A 238 10.16 -16.03 -9.44
N LEU A 239 10.40 -15.51 -8.23
CA LEU A 239 11.74 -15.11 -7.79
C LEU A 239 12.73 -16.28 -7.77
N CYS A 240 12.31 -17.45 -7.28
CA CYS A 240 13.12 -18.67 -7.33
C CYS A 240 13.53 -19.02 -8.77
N ARG A 241 12.60 -18.97 -9.72
CA ARG A 241 12.90 -19.20 -11.15
C ARG A 241 13.89 -18.19 -11.72
N MET A 242 13.79 -16.91 -11.35
CA MET A 242 14.73 -15.87 -11.79
C MET A 242 16.19 -16.15 -11.41
N VAL A 243 16.43 -16.86 -10.31
CA VAL A 243 17.79 -17.19 -9.83
C VAL A 243 18.19 -18.65 -10.09
N GLY A 244 17.33 -19.43 -10.76
CA GLY A 244 17.57 -20.83 -11.11
C GLY A 244 17.29 -21.83 -9.98
N ASP A 245 16.58 -21.45 -8.92
CA ASP A 245 16.19 -22.33 -7.81
C ASP A 245 14.86 -23.04 -8.14
N THR A 246 14.92 -23.99 -9.07
CA THR A 246 13.72 -24.70 -9.57
C THR A 246 13.06 -25.58 -8.51
N GLU A 247 13.84 -26.17 -7.61
CA GLU A 247 13.33 -27.02 -6.52
C GLU A 247 12.41 -26.23 -5.58
N SER A 248 12.86 -25.05 -5.14
CA SER A 248 12.03 -24.19 -4.28
C SER A 248 10.82 -23.64 -5.02
N ALA A 249 10.97 -23.31 -6.31
CA ALA A 249 9.84 -22.86 -7.12
C ALA A 249 8.73 -23.93 -7.18
N GLU A 250 9.09 -25.19 -7.46
CA GLU A 250 8.14 -26.31 -7.48
C GLU A 250 7.49 -26.56 -6.13
N GLU A 251 8.24 -26.44 -5.03
CA GLU A 251 7.71 -26.56 -3.67
C GLU A 251 6.68 -25.47 -3.37
N TYR A 252 6.99 -24.22 -3.67
CA TYR A 252 6.05 -23.11 -3.47
C TYR A 252 4.82 -23.22 -4.38
N GLU A 253 4.96 -23.74 -5.59
CA GLU A 253 3.82 -24.06 -6.47
C GLU A 253 2.92 -25.16 -5.90
N LYS A 254 3.50 -26.20 -5.29
CA LYS A 254 2.71 -27.23 -4.59
C LYS A 254 1.95 -26.65 -3.40
N ARG A 255 2.62 -25.83 -2.57
CA ARG A 255 1.98 -25.14 -1.44
C ARG A 255 0.88 -24.19 -1.92
N LEU A 256 1.11 -23.48 -3.03
CA LEU A 256 0.12 -22.62 -3.66
C LEU A 256 -1.10 -23.42 -4.12
N ALA A 257 -0.89 -24.50 -4.87
CA ALA A 257 -1.96 -25.37 -5.34
C ALA A 257 -2.81 -25.91 -4.18
N ARG A 258 -2.17 -26.37 -3.10
CA ARG A 258 -2.85 -26.83 -1.88
C ARG A 258 -3.69 -25.72 -1.23
N THR A 259 -3.16 -24.50 -1.14
CA THR A 259 -3.93 -23.36 -0.63
C THR A 259 -5.13 -23.05 -1.53
N LEU A 260 -4.94 -22.99 -2.84
CA LEU A 260 -6.02 -22.70 -3.81
C LEU A 260 -7.10 -23.79 -3.84
N GLU A 261 -6.73 -25.06 -3.67
CA GLU A 261 -7.67 -26.17 -3.59
C GLU A 261 -8.54 -26.13 -2.32
N ALA A 262 -7.96 -25.68 -1.20
CA ALA A 262 -8.66 -25.56 0.07
C ALA A 262 -9.51 -24.27 0.21
N LEU A 263 -9.11 -23.19 -0.49
CA LEU A 263 -9.74 -21.88 -0.38
C LEU A 263 -11.28 -21.88 -0.61
N PRO A 264 -11.87 -22.70 -1.52
CA PRO A 264 -13.32 -22.80 -1.68
C PRO A 264 -14.10 -23.21 -0.42
N LEU A 265 -13.47 -23.85 0.57
CA LEU A 265 -14.12 -24.16 1.85
C LEU A 265 -14.62 -22.89 2.58
N LEU A 266 -13.96 -21.76 2.33
CA LEU A 266 -14.25 -20.45 2.93
C LEU A 266 -15.20 -19.59 2.10
N LEU A 267 -15.64 -20.05 0.92
CA LEU A 267 -16.61 -19.33 0.09
C LEU A 267 -18.03 -19.48 0.65
N THR A 268 -18.83 -18.43 0.51
CA THR A 268 -20.29 -18.49 0.62
C THR A 268 -20.91 -18.94 -0.70
N ASP A 269 -22.18 -19.34 -0.65
CA ASP A 269 -22.95 -19.71 -1.85
C ASP A 269 -23.15 -18.53 -2.80
N GLU A 270 -23.05 -17.29 -2.31
CA GLU A 270 -23.13 -16.06 -3.10
C GLU A 270 -21.79 -15.70 -3.78
N GLY A 271 -20.72 -16.46 -3.55
CA GLY A 271 -19.44 -16.27 -4.24
C GLY A 271 -18.53 -15.19 -3.66
N TYR A 272 -18.65 -14.90 -2.37
CA TYR A 272 -17.68 -14.10 -1.60
C TYR A 272 -17.12 -14.92 -0.43
N PHE A 273 -16.00 -14.51 0.15
CA PHE A 273 -15.40 -15.20 1.29
C PHE A 273 -15.96 -14.72 2.62
N VAL A 274 -16.05 -15.65 3.55
CA VAL A 274 -16.22 -15.34 4.98
C VAL A 274 -14.89 -14.88 5.57
N LYS A 275 -14.88 -14.20 6.72
CA LYS A 275 -13.65 -13.80 7.41
C LYS A 275 -12.84 -15.01 7.88
N SER A 276 -13.53 -15.97 8.50
CA SER A 276 -12.93 -17.18 9.06
C SER A 276 -13.93 -18.32 9.18
N MET A 277 -13.43 -19.50 9.52
CA MET A 277 -14.23 -20.69 9.77
C MET A 277 -13.69 -21.46 10.98
N ASP A 278 -14.57 -21.85 11.89
CA ASP A 278 -14.23 -22.70 13.04
C ASP A 278 -13.83 -24.12 12.60
N PRO A 279 -13.10 -24.88 13.45
CA PRO A 279 -12.76 -26.28 13.16
C PRO A 279 -13.97 -27.20 12.88
N ASP A 280 -15.15 -26.85 13.38
CA ASP A 280 -16.39 -27.60 13.14
C ASP A 280 -17.13 -27.20 11.84
N GLY A 281 -16.59 -26.22 11.10
CA GLY A 281 -17.16 -25.72 9.85
C GLY A 281 -18.07 -24.50 10.01
N THR A 282 -18.28 -23.98 11.23
CA THR A 282 -19.04 -22.74 11.44
C THR A 282 -18.34 -21.56 10.76
N LYS A 283 -19.05 -20.84 9.90
CA LYS A 283 -18.49 -19.72 9.12
C LYS A 283 -18.77 -18.38 9.77
N HIS A 284 -17.77 -17.49 9.72
CA HIS A 284 -17.81 -16.16 10.33
C HIS A 284 -17.72 -15.07 9.28
N GLY A 285 -18.71 -14.18 9.20
CA GLY A 285 -18.81 -13.20 8.12
C GLY A 285 -19.72 -13.66 6.98
N VAL A 286 -20.82 -14.37 7.31
CA VAL A 286 -21.90 -14.70 6.38
C VAL A 286 -22.94 -13.60 6.49
N TYR A 287 -22.91 -12.65 5.56
CA TYR A 287 -23.75 -11.45 5.64
C TYR A 287 -25.24 -11.79 5.78
N GLY A 288 -25.86 -11.28 6.84
CA GLY A 288 -27.28 -11.51 7.16
C GLY A 288 -27.57 -12.71 8.05
N ALA A 289 -26.57 -13.49 8.48
CA ALA A 289 -26.75 -14.53 9.50
C ALA A 289 -27.01 -13.91 10.89
N ASP A 290 -27.70 -14.64 11.78
CA ASP A 290 -28.02 -14.16 13.14
C ASP A 290 -26.76 -13.94 14.01
N ARG A 291 -25.70 -14.71 13.73
CA ARG A 291 -24.39 -14.60 14.39
C ARG A 291 -23.31 -14.62 13.32
N TYR A 292 -22.29 -13.79 13.51
CA TYR A 292 -21.23 -13.59 12.51
C TYR A 292 -21.81 -13.09 11.18
N GLY A 293 -22.87 -12.28 11.30
CA GLY A 293 -23.76 -11.83 10.23
C GLY A 293 -23.25 -10.66 9.40
N TYR A 294 -21.96 -10.32 9.50
CA TYR A 294 -21.38 -9.17 8.83
C TYR A 294 -20.73 -9.55 7.49
N LEU A 295 -20.55 -8.58 6.60
CA LEU A 295 -19.74 -8.71 5.41
C LEU A 295 -18.33 -8.27 5.75
N GLU A 296 -17.34 -9.15 5.57
CA GLU A 296 -15.91 -8.82 5.70
C GLU A 296 -15.38 -8.32 4.36
N SER A 297 -14.83 -7.11 4.30
CA SER A 297 -14.34 -6.57 3.03
C SER A 297 -12.87 -6.93 2.75
N VAL A 298 -12.03 -7.04 3.78
CA VAL A 298 -10.56 -7.05 3.63
C VAL A 298 -10.07 -8.25 2.83
N CYS A 299 -10.40 -9.46 3.26
CA CYS A 299 -9.98 -10.68 2.56
C CYS A 299 -10.59 -10.80 1.15
N ASN A 300 -11.78 -10.20 0.96
CA ASN A 300 -12.50 -10.21 -0.30
C ASN A 300 -11.86 -9.26 -1.32
N VAL A 301 -11.56 -8.03 -0.94
CA VAL A 301 -10.87 -7.09 -1.83
C VAL A 301 -9.46 -7.57 -2.14
N ASP A 302 -8.76 -8.19 -1.18
CA ASP A 302 -7.44 -8.78 -1.41
C ASP A 302 -7.47 -9.92 -2.42
N ALA A 303 -8.44 -10.84 -2.29
CA ALA A 303 -8.57 -11.97 -3.19
C ALA A 303 -8.73 -11.52 -4.65
N ALA A 304 -9.52 -10.46 -4.87
CA ALA A 304 -9.72 -9.86 -6.18
C ALA A 304 -8.50 -9.02 -6.63
N ALA A 305 -7.94 -8.19 -5.76
CA ALA A 305 -6.82 -7.29 -6.04
C ALA A 305 -5.54 -8.03 -6.43
N TRP A 306 -5.31 -9.21 -5.86
CA TRP A 306 -4.11 -10.03 -6.10
C TRP A 306 -4.31 -11.11 -7.18
N GLY A 307 -5.50 -11.19 -7.77
CA GLY A 307 -5.82 -12.21 -8.77
C GLY A 307 -5.67 -13.64 -8.22
N VAL A 308 -5.92 -13.82 -6.92
CA VAL A 308 -5.90 -15.14 -6.26
C VAL A 308 -7.12 -15.96 -6.67
N VAL A 309 -8.23 -15.29 -6.97
CA VAL A 309 -9.47 -15.91 -7.44
C VAL A 309 -9.71 -15.71 -8.93
N SER A 310 -10.57 -16.56 -9.49
CA SER A 310 -11.00 -16.43 -10.87
C SER A 310 -11.73 -15.10 -11.12
N PRO A 311 -11.76 -14.60 -12.38
CA PRO A 311 -12.52 -13.41 -12.73
C PRO A 311 -14.00 -13.49 -12.36
N GLN A 312 -14.58 -14.69 -12.32
CA GLN A 312 -15.97 -14.89 -11.93
C GLN A 312 -16.20 -14.65 -10.43
N ILE A 313 -15.32 -15.18 -9.58
CA ILE A 313 -15.40 -14.95 -8.13
C ILE A 313 -15.09 -13.48 -7.82
N ALA A 314 -14.10 -12.87 -8.47
CA ALA A 314 -13.81 -11.44 -8.30
C ALA A 314 -15.03 -10.55 -8.62
N ARG A 315 -15.79 -10.86 -9.68
CA ARG A 315 -17.05 -10.18 -9.98
C ARG A 315 -18.12 -10.43 -8.92
N SER A 316 -18.23 -11.66 -8.42
CA SER A 316 -19.21 -12.01 -7.38
C SER A 316 -18.92 -11.26 -6.07
N ILE A 317 -17.65 -11.12 -5.70
CA ILE A 317 -17.18 -10.29 -4.59
C ILE A 317 -17.59 -8.82 -4.78
N ARG A 318 -17.27 -8.24 -5.94
CA ARG A 318 -17.66 -6.87 -6.29
C ARG A 318 -19.18 -6.69 -6.19
N ASP A 319 -19.94 -7.61 -6.78
CA ASP A 319 -21.40 -7.56 -6.81
C ASP A 319 -21.98 -7.64 -5.38
N LYS A 320 -21.39 -8.48 -4.51
CA LYS A 320 -21.77 -8.52 -3.11
C LYS A 320 -21.49 -7.20 -2.40
N ILE A 321 -20.28 -6.63 -2.55
CA ILE A 321 -19.93 -5.33 -1.98
C ILE A 321 -20.92 -4.25 -2.43
N ALA A 322 -21.24 -4.20 -3.73
CA ALA A 322 -22.20 -3.25 -4.28
C ALA A 322 -23.64 -3.45 -3.76
N SER A 323 -24.02 -4.70 -3.44
CA SER A 323 -25.35 -5.03 -2.90
C SER A 323 -25.56 -4.62 -1.43
N VAL A 324 -24.51 -4.23 -0.72
CA VAL A 324 -24.56 -3.86 0.70
C VAL A 324 -24.18 -2.38 0.86
N PRO A 325 -25.13 -1.42 0.75
CA PRO A 325 -24.81 0.00 0.83
C PRO A 325 -24.05 0.41 2.11
N GLY A 326 -24.31 -0.29 3.22
CA GLY A 326 -23.69 -0.04 4.51
C GLY A 326 -22.19 -0.33 4.58
N ILE A 327 -21.62 -1.09 3.64
CA ILE A 327 -20.16 -1.34 3.59
C ILE A 327 -19.40 -0.16 2.95
N ARG A 328 -20.10 0.79 2.30
CA ARG A 328 -19.50 1.98 1.65
C ARG A 328 -20.34 3.26 1.78
N PRO A 329 -20.77 3.66 2.99
CA PRO A 329 -21.73 4.75 3.14
C PRO A 329 -21.13 6.12 2.79
N ALA A 330 -19.81 6.30 2.97
CA ALA A 330 -19.09 7.50 2.53
C ALA A 330 -18.40 7.32 1.15
N GLY A 331 -18.70 6.24 0.42
CA GLY A 331 -18.10 5.91 -0.88
C GLY A 331 -16.77 5.14 -0.80
N MET A 332 -16.17 5.05 0.39
CA MET A 332 -14.97 4.26 0.71
C MET A 332 -15.37 2.96 1.42
N ILE A 333 -14.58 1.89 1.28
CA ILE A 333 -14.79 0.58 1.86
C ILE A 333 -14.55 0.59 3.37
N CYS A 334 -15.56 0.18 4.12
CA CYS A 334 -15.44 -0.16 5.53
C CYS A 334 -14.85 -1.57 5.65
N ASN A 335 -14.08 -1.84 6.70
CA ASN A 335 -13.50 -3.17 6.93
C ASN A 335 -14.57 -4.27 7.04
N ASN A 336 -15.71 -3.94 7.64
CA ASN A 336 -16.84 -4.84 7.80
C ASN A 336 -18.16 -4.06 8.03
N TYR A 337 -19.29 -4.74 7.91
CA TYR A 337 -20.62 -4.17 8.18
C TYR A 337 -21.65 -5.29 8.46
N PRO A 338 -22.57 -5.18 9.45
CA PRO A 338 -22.85 -4.01 10.28
C PRO A 338 -21.99 -3.86 11.53
N HIS A 339 -21.44 -4.93 12.09
CA HIS A 339 -20.42 -4.89 13.15
C HIS A 339 -19.82 -6.28 13.37
N LEU A 340 -18.64 -6.34 13.99
CA LEU A 340 -17.98 -7.59 14.40
C LEU A 340 -18.56 -8.11 15.73
N ASP A 341 -18.88 -9.40 15.77
CA ASP A 341 -19.34 -10.15 16.96
C ASP A 341 -18.48 -11.40 17.23
N ASP A 342 -17.30 -11.47 16.63
CA ASP A 342 -16.33 -12.57 16.71
C ASP A 342 -14.90 -12.13 17.07
N THR A 343 -14.79 -10.97 17.72
CA THR A 343 -13.52 -10.50 18.27
C THR A 343 -13.16 -11.27 19.54
N LEU A 344 -11.89 -11.27 19.92
CA LEU A 344 -11.46 -11.89 21.19
C LEU A 344 -12.25 -11.33 22.38
N GLU A 345 -12.51 -10.03 22.35
CA GLU A 345 -13.25 -9.35 23.39
C GLU A 345 -14.75 -9.71 23.39
N SER A 346 -15.34 -9.93 22.21
CA SER A 346 -16.71 -10.44 22.07
C SER A 346 -16.85 -11.81 22.76
N TYR A 347 -15.87 -12.69 22.57
CA TYR A 347 -15.85 -14.00 23.22
C TYR A 347 -15.66 -13.91 24.74
N ARG A 348 -14.75 -13.05 25.23
CA ARG A 348 -14.54 -12.84 26.66
C ARG A 348 -15.78 -12.34 27.36
N LYS A 349 -16.45 -11.35 26.76
CA LYS A 349 -17.68 -10.76 27.27
C LYS A 349 -18.92 -11.63 27.06
N HIS A 350 -18.80 -12.73 26.28
CA HIS A 350 -19.93 -13.55 25.85
C HIS A 350 -21.05 -12.69 25.23
N SER A 351 -20.65 -11.75 24.37
CA SER A 351 -21.53 -10.72 23.82
C SER A 351 -21.36 -10.62 22.32
N SER A 352 -22.48 -10.43 21.60
CA SER A 352 -22.52 -10.03 20.20
C SER A 352 -22.93 -8.55 20.03
N GLU A 353 -22.99 -7.80 21.14
CA GLU A 353 -23.30 -6.38 21.11
C GLU A 353 -22.21 -5.61 20.36
N PRO A 354 -22.58 -4.56 19.61
CA PRO A 354 -21.60 -3.68 18.97
C PRO A 354 -20.71 -3.04 20.03
N HIS A 355 -19.56 -2.52 19.59
CA HIS A 355 -18.61 -1.80 20.44
C HIS A 355 -17.87 -2.68 21.46
N SER A 356 -17.82 -4.00 21.24
CA SER A 356 -17.14 -4.95 22.12
C SER A 356 -15.67 -4.57 22.34
N LEU A 357 -15.01 -4.01 21.33
CA LEU A 357 -13.61 -3.53 21.34
C LEU A 357 -13.38 -2.18 22.04
N GLY A 358 -14.42 -1.56 22.63
CA GLY A 358 -14.32 -0.26 23.29
C GLY A 358 -14.40 0.95 22.35
N TRP A 359 -14.69 0.72 21.07
CA TRP A 359 -14.86 1.75 20.04
C TRP A 359 -16.25 1.67 19.41
N LEU A 360 -16.76 2.78 18.86
CA LEU A 360 -18.04 2.74 18.15
C LEU A 360 -17.89 1.95 16.84
N SER A 361 -18.94 1.24 16.43
CA SER A 361 -19.00 0.60 15.13
C SER A 361 -19.08 1.69 14.08
N GLY A 362 -18.27 1.55 13.04
CA GLY A 362 -17.89 2.61 12.12
C GLY A 362 -16.52 3.22 12.41
N ASP A 363 -15.90 2.88 13.54
CA ASP A 363 -14.54 3.32 13.89
C ASP A 363 -13.55 2.16 13.87
N TRP A 364 -12.28 2.49 13.64
CA TRP A 364 -11.13 1.60 13.80
C TRP A 364 -11.27 0.31 12.96
N VAL A 365 -11.32 -0.85 13.60
CA VAL A 365 -11.39 -2.15 12.91
C VAL A 365 -12.81 -2.68 12.77
N ASP A 366 -13.76 -2.15 13.53
CA ASP A 366 -15.18 -2.49 13.47
C ASP A 366 -15.91 -1.42 12.65
N GLY A 367 -15.93 -1.56 11.33
CA GLY A 367 -16.58 -0.61 10.42
C GLY A 367 -15.80 0.64 10.01
N GLY A 368 -14.61 0.90 10.58
CA GLY A 368 -13.73 1.96 10.10
C GLY A 368 -13.20 1.72 8.67
N CYS A 369 -12.77 2.80 7.99
CA CYS A 369 -12.17 2.71 6.65
C CYS A 369 -10.65 2.90 6.75
N TRP A 370 -9.88 1.90 6.32
CA TRP A 370 -8.42 1.96 6.31
C TRP A 370 -7.94 2.25 4.89
N ALA A 371 -7.04 3.22 4.74
CA ALA A 371 -6.61 3.67 3.42
C ALA A 371 -5.79 2.59 2.70
N THR A 372 -4.99 1.82 3.46
CA THR A 372 -4.34 0.59 2.96
C THR A 372 -5.34 -0.43 2.40
N VAL A 373 -6.53 -0.58 2.99
CA VAL A 373 -7.59 -1.46 2.47
C VAL A 373 -8.24 -0.84 1.24
N GLU A 374 -8.54 0.45 1.26
CA GLU A 374 -9.13 1.14 0.11
C GLU A 374 -8.22 1.06 -1.12
N GLY A 375 -6.91 1.22 -0.98
CA GLY A 375 -5.97 1.04 -2.11
C GLY A 375 -6.12 -0.35 -2.75
N ARG A 376 -6.27 -1.41 -1.94
CA ARG A 376 -6.48 -2.78 -2.43
C ARG A 376 -7.87 -2.94 -3.06
N ALA A 377 -8.89 -2.31 -2.49
CA ALA A 377 -10.23 -2.25 -3.08
C ALA A 377 -10.24 -1.54 -4.45
N ILE A 378 -9.49 -0.44 -4.61
CA ILE A 378 -9.33 0.25 -5.89
C ILE A 378 -8.75 -0.68 -6.96
N LEU A 379 -7.71 -1.47 -6.64
CA LEU A 379 -7.19 -2.48 -7.57
C LEU A 379 -8.25 -3.52 -7.95
N ALA A 380 -9.04 -3.99 -6.98
CA ALA A 380 -10.15 -4.92 -7.23
C ALA A 380 -11.24 -4.29 -8.11
N TYR A 381 -11.62 -3.04 -7.87
CA TYR A 381 -12.61 -2.30 -8.65
C TYR A 381 -12.15 -2.14 -10.09
N LEU A 382 -10.90 -1.70 -10.31
CA LEU A 382 -10.34 -1.55 -11.66
C LEU A 382 -10.32 -2.88 -12.41
N ARG A 383 -9.84 -3.96 -11.78
CA ARG A 383 -9.82 -5.32 -12.38
C ARG A 383 -11.20 -5.85 -12.76
N THR A 384 -12.23 -5.41 -12.06
CA THR A 384 -13.62 -5.86 -12.26
C THR A 384 -14.45 -4.84 -13.05
N GLY A 385 -13.86 -3.75 -13.53
CA GLY A 385 -14.56 -2.72 -14.31
C GLY A 385 -15.47 -1.79 -13.50
N ALA A 386 -15.36 -1.77 -12.17
CA ALA A 386 -16.07 -0.83 -11.30
C ALA A 386 -15.33 0.52 -11.23
N TYR A 387 -15.09 1.13 -12.39
CA TYR A 387 -14.23 2.32 -12.50
C TYR A 387 -14.72 3.50 -11.66
N GLU A 388 -16.01 3.79 -11.67
CA GLU A 388 -16.60 4.88 -10.88
C GLU A 388 -16.33 4.73 -9.38
N ASP A 389 -16.31 3.50 -8.90
CA ASP A 389 -16.04 3.22 -7.50
C ASP A 389 -14.57 3.48 -7.15
N ALA A 390 -13.65 3.17 -8.06
CA ALA A 390 -12.22 3.45 -7.90
C ALA A 390 -11.93 4.96 -7.90
N PHE A 391 -12.46 5.70 -8.88
CA PHE A 391 -12.26 7.15 -9.00
C PHE A 391 -12.95 7.92 -7.87
N ARG A 392 -14.15 7.51 -7.45
CA ARG A 392 -14.85 8.12 -6.31
C ARG A 392 -14.05 7.97 -5.01
N ALA A 393 -13.49 6.79 -4.76
CA ALA A 393 -12.67 6.53 -3.58
C ALA A 393 -11.37 7.35 -3.60
N ALA A 394 -10.59 7.29 -4.68
CA ALA A 394 -9.37 8.08 -4.81
C ALA A 394 -9.65 9.59 -4.71
N GLY A 395 -10.74 10.07 -5.31
CA GLY A 395 -11.17 11.47 -5.22
C GLY A 395 -11.53 11.89 -3.80
N ALA A 396 -12.15 11.02 -3.00
CA ALA A 396 -12.42 11.29 -1.59
C ALA A 396 -11.13 11.45 -0.79
N TYR A 397 -10.16 10.54 -0.97
CA TYR A 397 -8.84 10.64 -0.31
C TYR A 397 -8.04 11.87 -0.75
N MET A 398 -8.12 12.26 -2.02
CA MET A 398 -7.50 13.49 -2.51
C MET A 398 -8.08 14.75 -1.84
N LYS A 399 -9.38 14.81 -1.58
CA LYS A 399 -9.98 15.92 -0.82
C LYS A 399 -9.41 16.03 0.59
N TRP A 400 -9.19 14.90 1.27
CA TRP A 400 -8.53 14.88 2.58
C TRP A 400 -7.05 15.32 2.49
N ALA A 401 -6.35 14.96 1.40
CA ALA A 401 -4.99 15.40 1.14
C ALA A 401 -4.90 16.92 0.90
N GLU A 402 -5.82 17.51 0.12
CA GLU A 402 -5.88 18.98 -0.13
C GLU A 402 -6.00 19.80 1.16
N GLU A 403 -6.59 19.22 2.20
CA GLU A 403 -6.72 19.85 3.50
C GLU A 403 -5.67 19.40 4.53
N TYR A 404 -4.70 18.57 4.14
CA TYR A 404 -3.66 18.02 5.01
C TYR A 404 -4.25 17.26 6.20
N ARG A 405 -5.32 16.49 5.95
CA ARG A 405 -6.11 15.75 6.95
C ARG A 405 -6.19 14.27 6.62
N GLN A 406 -5.02 13.68 6.45
CA GLN A 406 -4.83 12.25 6.19
C GLN A 406 -4.73 11.47 7.52
N ASP A 407 -5.69 11.69 8.42
CA ASP A 407 -5.79 10.88 9.64
C ASP A 407 -6.22 9.46 9.23
N ALA A 408 -5.50 8.46 9.72
CA ALA A 408 -5.78 7.06 9.44
C ALA A 408 -5.77 6.24 10.73
N PRO A 409 -6.72 5.29 10.88
CA PRO A 409 -7.84 5.03 9.97
C PRO A 409 -8.92 6.12 9.97
N MET A 410 -9.84 6.08 8.99
CA MET A 410 -11.00 6.97 8.96
C MET A 410 -12.13 6.42 9.82
N SER A 411 -12.77 7.35 10.54
CA SER A 411 -13.83 7.08 11.51
C SER A 411 -15.23 7.29 10.94
N GLN A 412 -16.25 6.86 11.69
CA GLN A 412 -17.67 7.06 11.41
C GLN A 412 -18.05 6.53 10.02
N TRP A 413 -17.72 5.27 9.72
CA TRP A 413 -18.00 4.63 8.43
C TRP A 413 -17.41 5.39 7.23
N GLY A 414 -16.27 6.05 7.45
CA GLY A 414 -15.56 6.85 6.45
C GLY A 414 -16.01 8.31 6.34
N PHE A 415 -17.03 8.78 7.07
CA PHE A 415 -17.39 10.20 7.06
C PHE A 415 -16.32 11.09 7.72
N ASN A 416 -15.60 10.56 8.71
CA ASN A 416 -14.39 11.15 9.29
C ASN A 416 -14.53 12.60 9.82
N THR A 417 -15.75 12.98 10.24
CA THR A 417 -16.05 14.33 10.77
C THR A 417 -15.38 14.58 12.14
N ASN A 418 -15.28 13.53 12.95
CA ASN A 418 -14.53 13.52 14.20
C ASN A 418 -13.69 12.25 14.24
N ASN A 419 -12.38 12.39 14.30
CA ASN A 419 -11.45 11.26 14.22
C ASN A 419 -10.70 11.12 15.56
N PRO A 420 -10.82 9.98 16.27
CA PRO A 420 -10.13 9.75 17.53
C PRO A 420 -8.60 9.82 17.42
N TRP A 421 -8.04 9.42 16.27
CA TRP A 421 -6.60 9.45 15.98
C TRP A 421 -6.05 10.86 15.75
N GLN A 422 -6.90 11.88 15.75
CA GLN A 422 -6.47 13.27 15.64
C GLN A 422 -5.97 13.87 16.97
N GLN A 423 -6.10 13.16 18.09
CA GLN A 423 -5.77 13.72 19.41
C GLN A 423 -4.26 13.84 19.61
N GLU A 424 -3.81 14.94 20.24
CA GLU A 424 -2.37 15.15 20.52
C GLU A 424 -1.87 14.40 21.76
N ASN A 425 -2.75 14.11 22.71
CA ASN A 425 -2.41 13.47 23.98
C ASN A 425 -3.36 12.32 24.30
N ASP A 426 -2.87 11.33 25.05
CA ASP A 426 -3.61 10.15 25.51
C ASP A 426 -4.71 10.47 26.55
N ASP A 427 -4.80 11.73 27.01
CA ASP A 427 -5.73 12.16 28.05
C ASP A 427 -7.11 12.61 27.53
N HIS A 428 -7.35 12.48 26.23
CA HIS A 428 -8.60 12.89 25.56
C HIS A 428 -8.97 14.38 25.78
N THR A 429 -8.00 15.24 26.07
CA THR A 429 -8.22 16.69 26.08
C THR A 429 -8.59 17.20 24.67
N GLU A 430 -9.33 18.31 24.59
CA GLU A 430 -9.87 18.86 23.33
C GLU A 430 -8.79 19.32 22.30
N CYS A 431 -7.49 19.11 22.56
CA CYS A 431 -6.41 19.48 21.65
C CYS A 431 -6.36 18.50 20.46
N ARG A 432 -6.92 18.93 19.34
CA ARG A 432 -6.96 18.19 18.07
C ARG A 432 -5.85 18.69 17.15
N ARG A 433 -5.01 17.79 16.65
CA ARG A 433 -3.98 18.11 15.64
C ARG A 433 -4.60 18.77 14.41
N PRO A 434 -4.15 19.94 13.98
CA PRO A 434 -4.75 20.59 12.82
C PRO A 434 -4.28 19.98 11.49
N VAL A 435 -3.20 19.19 11.48
CA VAL A 435 -2.60 18.54 10.30
C VAL A 435 -2.28 17.06 10.57
N GLY A 436 -2.49 16.21 9.57
CA GLY A 436 -2.10 14.80 9.57
C GLY A 436 -1.68 14.33 8.17
N VAL A 437 -0.54 13.65 8.10
CA VAL A 437 0.03 13.00 6.90
C VAL A 437 0.46 11.60 7.33
N MET A 438 -0.10 10.58 6.67
CA MET A 438 0.16 9.18 6.97
C MET A 438 0.39 8.40 5.69
N ILE A 439 1.34 7.47 5.68
CA ILE A 439 1.65 6.66 4.51
C ILE A 439 0.44 5.87 4.00
N ASP A 440 -0.43 5.43 4.91
CA ASP A 440 -1.65 4.70 4.61
C ASP A 440 -2.49 5.40 3.54
N ASN A 441 -2.61 6.74 3.63
CA ASN A 441 -3.43 7.58 2.75
C ASN A 441 -2.86 7.76 1.34
N PHE A 442 -1.64 7.28 1.08
CA PHE A 442 -1.06 7.27 -0.26
C PHE A 442 -1.53 6.04 -1.04
N ALA A 443 -1.96 4.97 -0.36
CA ALA A 443 -2.41 3.74 -1.00
C ALA A 443 -3.53 3.93 -2.04
N PRO A 444 -4.61 4.72 -1.77
CA PRO A 444 -5.70 4.86 -2.73
C PRO A 444 -5.24 5.45 -4.08
N VAL A 445 -4.40 6.48 -4.03
CA VAL A 445 -3.92 7.16 -5.23
C VAL A 445 -2.85 6.34 -5.96
N THR A 446 -1.91 5.71 -5.25
CA THR A 446 -0.89 4.89 -5.91
C THR A 446 -1.48 3.63 -6.53
N CYS A 447 -2.47 3.02 -5.88
CA CYS A 447 -3.22 1.89 -6.44
C CYS A 447 -4.09 2.28 -7.64
N LEU A 448 -4.69 3.48 -7.65
CA LEU A 448 -5.38 3.99 -8.85
C LEU A 448 -4.39 4.08 -10.02
N LEU A 449 -3.26 4.78 -9.81
CA LEU A 449 -2.24 5.00 -10.84
C LEU A 449 -1.68 3.68 -11.38
N ARG A 450 -1.31 2.75 -10.50
CA ARG A 450 -0.85 1.41 -10.89
C ARG A 450 -1.93 0.65 -11.66
N GLY A 451 -3.16 0.69 -11.16
CA GLY A 451 -4.27 -0.11 -11.65
C GLY A 451 -4.75 0.28 -13.04
N LEU A 452 -4.61 1.56 -13.45
CA LEU A 452 -5.00 2.03 -14.79
C LEU A 452 -4.37 1.22 -15.92
N PHE A 453 -3.10 0.86 -15.79
CA PHE A 453 -2.40 0.01 -16.76
C PHE A 453 -2.27 -1.45 -16.28
N GLY A 454 -2.66 -1.77 -15.05
CA GLY A 454 -2.64 -3.12 -14.52
C GLY A 454 -1.23 -3.73 -14.49
N TRP A 455 -0.22 -2.95 -14.08
CA TRP A 455 1.18 -3.39 -14.06
C TRP A 455 1.36 -4.60 -13.14
N GLU A 456 1.90 -5.71 -13.67
CA GLU A 456 2.25 -6.91 -12.90
C GLU A 456 3.60 -7.46 -13.35
N ALA A 457 4.48 -7.77 -12.41
CA ALA A 457 5.78 -8.37 -12.68
C ALA A 457 5.82 -9.87 -12.32
N ASP A 458 6.57 -10.64 -13.09
CA ASP A 458 6.90 -12.04 -12.86
C ASP A 458 8.37 -12.36 -13.26
N GLU A 459 8.73 -13.64 -13.35
CA GLU A 459 10.07 -14.05 -13.74
C GLU A 459 10.43 -13.68 -15.20
N ALA A 460 9.44 -13.65 -16.10
CA ALA A 460 9.62 -13.44 -17.53
C ALA A 460 9.70 -11.95 -17.88
N GLY A 461 8.95 -11.10 -17.19
CA GLY A 461 8.96 -9.68 -17.44
C GLY A 461 7.80 -8.93 -16.79
N LEU A 462 7.20 -8.04 -17.57
CA LEU A 462 6.13 -7.16 -17.14
C LEU A 462 4.88 -7.43 -17.97
N SER A 463 3.76 -7.68 -17.29
CA SER A 463 2.43 -7.77 -17.89
C SER A 463 1.68 -6.45 -17.69
N VAL A 464 0.94 -6.04 -18.73
CA VAL A 464 0.15 -4.81 -18.77
C VAL A 464 -1.24 -5.16 -19.24
N ARG A 465 -2.26 -4.73 -18.50
CA ARG A 465 -3.66 -4.92 -18.87
C ARG A 465 -4.40 -3.62 -18.59
N PRO A 466 -4.64 -2.78 -19.62
CA PRO A 466 -5.26 -1.48 -19.40
C PRO A 466 -6.67 -1.64 -18.82
N GLN A 467 -6.89 -1.05 -17.65
CA GLN A 467 -8.16 -0.93 -16.92
C GLN A 467 -8.62 0.54 -16.93
N ILE A 468 -8.62 1.12 -18.13
CA ILE A 468 -8.94 2.54 -18.33
C ILE A 468 -10.43 2.66 -18.70
N PRO A 469 -11.19 3.55 -18.03
CA PRO A 469 -12.59 3.82 -18.35
C PRO A 469 -12.81 4.21 -19.81
N GLU A 470 -13.96 3.83 -20.39
CA GLU A 470 -14.29 4.12 -21.79
C GLU A 470 -14.40 5.63 -22.09
N ASP A 471 -14.69 6.45 -21.08
CA ASP A 471 -14.78 7.91 -21.20
C ASP A 471 -13.44 8.63 -21.11
N ILE A 472 -12.32 7.91 -20.93
CA ILE A 472 -10.97 8.41 -21.17
C ILE A 472 -10.55 7.98 -22.59
N GLU A 473 -10.63 8.92 -23.54
CA GLU A 473 -10.33 8.66 -24.95
C GLU A 473 -8.84 8.55 -25.20
N THR A 474 -8.03 9.40 -24.55
CA THR A 474 -6.57 9.31 -24.63
C THR A 474 -5.95 9.57 -23.26
N LEU A 475 -4.88 8.84 -22.95
CA LEU A 475 -4.08 9.04 -21.74
C LEU A 475 -2.61 8.85 -22.07
N CYS A 476 -1.79 9.82 -21.65
CA CYS A 476 -0.35 9.86 -21.87
C CYS A 476 0.30 10.12 -20.50
N GLN A 477 0.94 9.10 -19.91
CA GLN A 477 1.50 9.18 -18.56
C GLN A 477 2.95 9.66 -18.56
N ARG A 478 3.18 10.96 -18.29
CA ARG A 478 4.50 11.61 -18.40
C ARG A 478 5.48 11.24 -17.30
N VAL A 479 5.02 10.51 -16.28
CA VAL A 479 5.85 9.90 -15.25
C VAL A 479 6.16 8.45 -15.64
N PRO A 480 7.42 7.99 -15.60
CA PRO A 480 7.73 6.63 -15.97
C PRO A 480 7.30 5.62 -14.90
N VAL A 481 7.01 4.41 -15.34
CA VAL A 481 7.08 3.20 -14.49
C VAL A 481 8.53 2.71 -14.48
N PHE A 482 9.00 2.25 -13.33
CA PHE A 482 10.34 1.71 -13.14
C PHE A 482 10.32 0.19 -13.09
N PHE A 483 11.09 -0.47 -13.96
CA PHE A 483 11.24 -1.92 -13.96
C PHE A 483 12.67 -2.32 -14.36
N GLY A 484 13.38 -3.03 -13.49
CA GLY A 484 14.77 -3.45 -13.70
C GLY A 484 15.74 -2.29 -13.95
N GLY A 485 15.39 -1.09 -13.47
CA GLY A 485 16.09 0.17 -13.77
C GLY A 485 15.80 0.76 -15.14
N CYS A 486 14.90 0.17 -15.93
CA CYS A 486 14.34 0.77 -17.15
C CYS A 486 13.19 1.73 -16.79
N ARG A 487 13.07 2.82 -17.54
CA ARG A 487 11.95 3.77 -17.47
C ARG A 487 10.95 3.49 -18.58
N ILE A 488 9.70 3.23 -18.23
CA ILE A 488 8.64 2.88 -19.17
C ILE A 488 7.62 4.02 -19.17
N TYR A 489 7.48 4.70 -20.31
CA TYR A 489 6.44 5.70 -20.51
C TYR A 489 5.27 5.07 -21.26
N ALA A 490 4.06 5.22 -20.74
CA ALA A 490 2.88 4.55 -21.27
C ALA A 490 1.89 5.55 -21.86
N SER A 491 1.35 5.21 -23.02
CA SER A 491 0.20 5.88 -23.62
C SER A 491 -0.91 4.90 -23.96
N TYR A 492 -2.14 5.39 -23.89
CA TYR A 492 -3.36 4.66 -24.19
C TYR A 492 -4.27 5.50 -25.10
N THR A 493 -4.85 4.86 -26.11
CA THR A 493 -5.94 5.39 -26.91
C THR A 493 -7.14 4.44 -26.82
N GLY A 494 -8.29 4.97 -26.39
CA GLY A 494 -9.53 4.25 -26.20
C GLY A 494 -10.25 3.90 -27.51
N GLY A 495 -11.20 2.98 -27.42
CA GLY A 495 -12.03 2.53 -28.53
C GLY A 495 -12.48 1.08 -28.37
N ASN A 496 -13.17 0.57 -29.39
CA ASN A 496 -13.80 -0.75 -29.38
C ASN A 496 -13.02 -1.82 -30.18
N ALA A 497 -11.86 -1.48 -30.75
CA ALA A 497 -11.04 -2.44 -31.46
C ALA A 497 -10.32 -3.40 -30.49
N PRO A 498 -9.89 -4.58 -30.97
CA PRO A 498 -8.91 -5.39 -30.26
C PRO A 498 -7.67 -4.56 -29.90
N LEU A 499 -7.10 -4.82 -28.73
CA LEU A 499 -5.94 -4.06 -28.24
C LEU A 499 -4.73 -4.29 -29.15
N ALA A 500 -4.24 -3.23 -29.79
CA ALA A 500 -2.94 -3.19 -30.42
C ALA A 500 -1.91 -2.62 -29.43
N ALA A 501 -0.72 -3.20 -29.38
CA ALA A 501 0.35 -2.76 -28.51
C ALA A 501 1.67 -2.62 -29.28
N SER A 502 2.50 -1.66 -28.88
CA SER A 502 3.86 -1.55 -29.38
C SER A 502 4.83 -1.04 -28.32
N LEU A 503 6.08 -1.46 -28.41
CA LEU A 503 7.20 -0.98 -27.60
C LEU A 503 8.22 -0.31 -28.53
N ASP A 504 8.45 0.98 -28.35
CA ASP A 504 9.26 1.81 -29.25
C ASP A 504 8.87 1.64 -30.73
N GLY A 505 7.55 1.58 -30.99
CA GLY A 505 6.96 1.38 -32.32
C GLY A 505 7.04 -0.05 -32.87
N LYS A 506 7.67 -0.99 -32.16
CA LYS A 506 7.68 -2.41 -32.54
C LYS A 506 6.44 -3.11 -31.99
N PRO A 507 5.65 -3.82 -32.81
CA PRO A 507 4.43 -4.50 -32.36
C PRO A 507 4.72 -5.51 -31.24
N LEU A 508 3.84 -5.53 -30.23
CA LEU A 508 3.77 -6.54 -29.20
C LEU A 508 2.43 -7.30 -29.29
N PRO A 509 2.42 -8.63 -29.08
CA PRO A 509 1.18 -9.39 -29.04
C PRO A 509 0.36 -9.02 -27.79
N ALA A 510 -0.96 -8.96 -27.96
CA ALA A 510 -1.92 -8.89 -26.87
C ALA A 510 -2.72 -10.20 -26.84
N ASP A 511 -2.99 -10.70 -25.64
CA ASP A 511 -3.85 -11.85 -25.39
C ASP A 511 -5.33 -11.50 -25.64
N GLU A 512 -6.18 -12.53 -25.72
CA GLU A 512 -7.64 -12.37 -25.87
C GLU A 512 -8.27 -11.55 -24.75
N ASP A 513 -7.70 -11.60 -23.54
CA ASP A 513 -8.17 -10.84 -22.37
C ASP A 513 -7.63 -9.40 -22.29
N GLY A 514 -6.87 -8.98 -23.32
CA GLY A 514 -6.25 -7.67 -23.44
C GLY A 514 -4.93 -7.53 -22.67
N THR A 515 -4.31 -8.62 -22.23
CA THR A 515 -3.00 -8.59 -21.56
C THR A 515 -1.86 -8.52 -22.58
N VAL A 516 -0.95 -7.56 -22.40
CA VAL A 516 0.29 -7.42 -23.17
C VAL A 516 1.45 -7.86 -22.28
N ARG A 517 2.25 -8.83 -22.73
CA ARG A 517 3.47 -9.25 -22.02
C ARG A 517 4.69 -8.62 -22.67
N ILE A 518 5.49 -7.95 -21.85
CA ILE A 518 6.75 -7.32 -22.22
C ILE A 518 7.88 -8.14 -21.62
N PRO A 519 8.61 -8.93 -22.42
CA PRO A 519 9.76 -9.70 -21.94
C PRO A 519 10.84 -8.78 -21.36
N ALA A 520 11.47 -9.22 -20.27
CA ALA A 520 12.48 -8.42 -19.55
C ALA A 520 13.67 -8.03 -20.43
N GLU A 521 14.03 -8.84 -21.42
CA GLU A 521 15.10 -8.56 -22.38
C GLU A 521 14.83 -7.36 -23.29
N LEU A 522 13.57 -6.94 -23.42
CA LEU A 522 13.19 -5.73 -24.17
C LEU A 522 13.24 -4.46 -23.32
N LEU A 523 13.55 -4.58 -22.02
CA LEU A 523 13.55 -3.48 -21.05
C LEU A 523 14.99 -3.22 -20.57
N PRO A 524 15.79 -2.40 -21.28
CA PRO A 524 17.20 -2.21 -20.97
C PRO A 524 17.39 -1.46 -19.64
N ARG A 525 18.24 -2.01 -18.77
CA ARG A 525 18.62 -1.37 -17.50
C ARG A 525 19.27 -0.01 -17.75
N GLY A 526 18.77 1.04 -17.09
CA GLY A 526 19.20 2.42 -17.26
C GLY A 526 18.67 3.09 -18.54
N GLY A 527 17.95 2.36 -19.39
CA GLY A 527 17.32 2.89 -20.59
C GLY A 527 15.92 3.47 -20.32
N GLU A 528 15.32 3.95 -21.40
CA GLU A 528 13.92 4.34 -21.45
C GLU A 528 13.25 3.70 -22.67
N VAL A 529 11.97 3.38 -22.54
CA VAL A 529 11.14 2.80 -23.60
C VAL A 529 9.74 3.41 -23.56
N ARG A 530 9.04 3.35 -24.69
CA ARG A 530 7.67 3.84 -24.85
C ARG A 530 6.73 2.69 -25.16
N LEU A 531 5.77 2.47 -24.28
CA LEU A 531 4.67 1.54 -24.47
C LEU A 531 3.45 2.30 -25.01
N THR A 532 2.95 1.89 -26.17
CA THR A 532 1.70 2.42 -26.73
C THR A 532 0.65 1.32 -26.77
N LEU A 533 -0.53 1.61 -26.21
CA LEU A 533 -1.71 0.75 -26.15
C LEU A 533 -2.84 1.43 -26.92
N ASP A 534 -3.45 0.75 -27.89
CA ASP A 534 -4.40 1.37 -28.81
C ASP A 534 -5.62 0.46 -29.08
N ARG A 535 -6.82 0.99 -28.85
CA ARG A 535 -8.11 0.36 -29.14
C ARG A 535 -8.94 1.15 -30.17
N SER A 536 -8.39 2.18 -30.80
CA SER A 536 -9.10 2.99 -31.79
C SER A 536 -9.21 2.31 -33.16
N GLY A 537 -8.31 1.37 -33.47
CA GLY A 537 -8.22 0.73 -34.79
C GLY A 537 -7.57 1.61 -35.87
N SER A 538 -7.16 2.83 -35.52
CA SER A 538 -6.33 3.71 -36.32
C SER A 538 -4.97 3.81 -35.66
N VAL A 539 -3.86 3.68 -36.40
CA VAL A 539 -2.52 3.92 -35.84
C VAL A 539 -2.43 5.38 -35.36
N ALA A 540 -2.78 5.65 -34.11
CA ALA A 540 -2.88 7.00 -33.59
C ALA A 540 -1.55 7.43 -32.95
N VAL A 541 -0.88 8.31 -33.70
CA VAL A 541 0.02 9.42 -33.33
C VAL A 541 0.66 9.32 -31.94
N SER A 542 1.96 9.05 -31.95
CA SER A 542 2.85 9.38 -30.84
C SER A 542 2.75 10.87 -30.54
N ASP A 543 2.28 11.24 -29.36
CA ASP A 543 2.53 12.58 -28.84
C ASP A 543 4.06 12.68 -28.65
N GLU A 544 4.73 13.39 -29.56
CA GLU A 544 6.17 13.66 -29.52
C GLU A 544 6.54 14.65 -28.41
N GLY A 545 5.58 15.05 -27.56
CA GLY A 545 5.80 15.93 -26.43
C GLY A 545 6.93 15.44 -25.54
N ASP A 546 7.96 16.28 -25.37
CA ASP A 546 9.17 16.03 -24.58
C ASP A 546 8.84 15.41 -23.20
N TRP A 547 9.04 14.10 -23.10
CA TRP A 547 8.97 13.29 -21.89
C TRP A 547 10.13 13.65 -20.95
N LYS A 548 10.04 14.77 -20.23
CA LYS A 548 11.12 15.20 -19.33
C LYS A 548 10.85 14.74 -17.91
N ARG A 549 11.65 13.74 -17.50
CA ARG A 549 11.80 13.30 -16.10
C ARG A 549 12.18 14.47 -15.19
N ASP A 550 12.98 15.39 -15.70
CA ASP A 550 13.62 16.40 -14.89
C ASP A 550 12.89 17.72 -15.12
N ARG A 551 11.95 18.02 -14.22
CA ARG A 551 11.60 19.42 -13.98
C ARG A 551 12.92 20.15 -13.75
N ALA A 552 13.20 21.14 -14.59
CA ALA A 552 14.35 22.00 -14.34
C ALA A 552 14.12 22.71 -13.00
N LEU A 553 15.09 22.56 -12.08
CA LEU A 553 15.16 23.39 -10.88
C LEU A 553 15.11 24.86 -11.33
N THR A 554 14.13 25.60 -10.81
CA THR A 554 13.91 26.99 -11.16
C THR A 554 14.90 27.92 -10.47
N GLY A 555 15.52 27.49 -9.37
CA GLY A 555 16.30 28.33 -8.48
C GLY A 555 15.46 29.27 -7.61
N ASP A 556 14.13 29.14 -7.65
CA ASP A 556 13.22 30.04 -6.96
C ASP A 556 13.02 29.59 -5.50
N ILE A 557 13.77 30.25 -4.62
CA ILE A 557 13.77 30.05 -3.17
C ILE A 557 13.29 31.30 -2.40
N GLU A 558 12.53 32.16 -3.07
CA GLU A 558 11.98 33.37 -2.45
C GLU A 558 11.03 33.01 -1.29
N GLY A 559 11.16 33.73 -0.17
CA GLY A 559 10.34 33.52 1.02
C GLY A 559 10.80 32.38 1.94
N LEU A 560 11.81 31.59 1.56
CA LEU A 560 12.39 30.59 2.47
C LEU A 560 13.15 31.25 3.64
N PRO A 561 13.15 30.62 4.83
CA PRO A 561 14.06 30.97 5.92
C PRO A 561 15.54 30.92 5.47
N GLU A 562 16.39 31.76 6.09
CA GLU A 562 17.81 31.86 5.70
C GLU A 562 18.56 30.52 5.79
N GLU A 563 18.25 29.73 6.82
CA GLU A 563 18.78 28.38 6.99
C GLU A 563 18.51 27.49 5.76
N LEU A 564 17.26 27.42 5.29
CA LEU A 564 16.90 26.58 4.14
C LEU A 564 17.48 27.12 2.83
N ARG A 565 17.63 28.44 2.70
CA ARG A 565 18.37 29.03 1.56
C ARG A 565 19.85 28.64 1.56
N ALA A 566 20.47 28.55 2.73
CA ALA A 566 21.85 28.10 2.85
C ALA A 566 21.98 26.61 2.46
N ILE A 567 21.07 25.75 2.94
CA ILE A 567 20.99 24.34 2.54
C ILE A 567 20.88 24.22 1.02
N TYR A 568 19.95 24.96 0.41
CA TYR A 568 19.75 24.94 -1.04
C TYR A 568 21.03 25.29 -1.80
N LYS A 569 21.70 26.39 -1.42
CA LYS A 569 22.93 26.83 -2.10
C LYS A 569 24.04 25.78 -2.01
N THR A 570 24.27 25.23 -0.83
CA THR A 570 25.27 24.16 -0.63
C THR A 570 24.97 22.95 -1.49
N CYS A 571 23.73 22.45 -1.47
CA CYS A 571 23.34 21.26 -2.25
C CYS A 571 23.40 21.52 -3.76
N ALA A 572 23.05 22.73 -4.21
CA ALA A 572 23.11 23.12 -5.61
C ALA A 572 24.56 23.21 -6.12
N ASP A 573 25.50 23.59 -5.27
CA ASP A 573 26.93 23.58 -5.60
C ASP A 573 27.50 22.16 -5.63
N GLU A 574 27.14 21.31 -4.66
CA GLU A 574 27.55 19.89 -4.63
C GLU A 574 27.05 19.13 -5.87
N LEU A 575 25.78 19.32 -6.25
CA LEU A 575 25.14 18.61 -7.37
C LEU A 575 25.86 18.85 -8.70
N LYS A 576 26.49 20.01 -8.91
CA LYS A 576 27.23 20.33 -10.15
C LYS A 576 28.41 19.39 -10.39
N THR A 577 28.96 18.81 -9.33
CA THR A 577 30.16 17.97 -9.37
C THR A 577 29.91 16.53 -8.92
N GLU A 578 28.70 16.21 -8.49
CA GLU A 578 28.36 14.88 -7.99
C GLU A 578 28.32 13.85 -9.13
N ALA A 579 29.01 12.73 -8.93
CA ALA A 579 29.14 11.66 -9.90
C ALA A 579 28.34 10.41 -9.51
N ASP A 580 28.03 10.23 -8.22
CA ASP A 580 27.18 9.12 -7.78
C ASP A 580 25.70 9.41 -8.10
N PRO A 581 25.03 8.60 -8.94
CA PRO A 581 23.64 8.85 -9.33
C PRO A 581 22.65 8.85 -8.17
N LEU A 582 22.89 8.05 -7.12
CA LEU A 582 21.98 7.98 -5.97
C LEU A 582 22.10 9.22 -5.08
N ARG A 583 23.33 9.68 -4.84
CA ARG A 583 23.59 10.94 -4.14
C ARG A 583 23.13 12.14 -4.93
N ALA A 584 23.32 12.15 -6.25
CA ALA A 584 22.78 13.19 -7.13
C ALA A 584 21.24 13.26 -7.07
N ALA A 585 20.55 12.11 -7.07
CA ALA A 585 19.11 12.06 -6.87
C ALA A 585 18.68 12.62 -5.50
N HIS A 586 19.40 12.28 -4.43
CA HIS A 586 19.13 12.81 -3.10
C HIS A 586 19.31 14.34 -3.04
N LEU A 587 20.39 14.87 -3.63
CA LEU A 587 20.61 16.31 -3.75
C LEU A 587 19.48 16.99 -4.53
N PHE A 588 19.02 16.38 -5.62
CA PHE A 588 17.87 16.87 -6.38
C PHE A 588 16.59 16.93 -5.54
N GLU A 589 16.32 15.90 -4.74
CA GLU A 589 15.16 15.89 -3.83
C GLU A 589 15.19 17.03 -2.81
N ILE A 590 16.37 17.34 -2.24
CA ILE A 590 16.54 18.47 -1.31
C ILE A 590 16.21 19.81 -2.01
N LEU A 591 16.76 20.01 -3.22
CA LEU A 591 16.56 21.23 -3.99
C LEU A 591 15.09 21.39 -4.41
N SER A 592 14.47 20.32 -4.89
CA SER A 592 13.05 20.28 -5.25
C SER A 592 12.14 20.56 -4.05
N ALA A 593 12.42 19.97 -2.88
CA ALA A 593 11.67 20.22 -1.67
C ALA A 593 11.75 21.69 -1.24
N ALA A 594 12.93 22.32 -1.34
CA ALA A 594 13.11 23.73 -1.01
C ALA A 594 12.35 24.67 -1.98
N GLU A 595 12.42 24.45 -3.29
CA GLU A 595 11.60 25.22 -4.25
C GLU A 595 10.10 25.04 -4.01
N THR A 596 9.68 23.84 -3.62
CA THR A 596 8.28 23.55 -3.29
C THR A 596 7.85 24.29 -2.01
N ALA A 597 8.69 24.28 -0.98
CA ALA A 597 8.47 25.01 0.26
C ALA A 597 8.40 26.54 0.03
N ALA A 598 9.17 27.06 -0.94
CA ALA A 598 9.13 28.47 -1.35
C ALA A 598 7.82 28.79 -2.08
N LEU A 599 7.40 27.92 -3.00
CA LEU A 599 6.15 28.07 -3.72
C LEU A 599 4.93 27.98 -2.81
N ARG A 600 4.89 27.02 -1.86
CA ARG A 600 3.76 26.86 -0.94
C ARG A 600 3.42 28.16 -0.20
N ARG A 601 4.44 28.91 0.23
CA ARG A 601 4.28 30.19 0.95
C ARG A 601 3.59 31.29 0.14
N ARG A 602 3.61 31.19 -1.18
CA ARG A 602 3.01 32.16 -2.11
C ARG A 602 1.61 31.77 -2.57
N LEU A 603 1.21 30.52 -2.30
CA LEU A 603 -0.11 30.02 -2.64
C LEU A 603 -1.10 30.26 -1.50
N PRO A 604 -2.36 30.56 -1.81
CA PRO A 604 -3.39 30.70 -0.80
C PRO A 604 -3.64 29.36 -0.10
N PHE A 605 -4.11 29.43 1.14
CA PHE A 605 -4.73 28.30 1.85
C PHE A 605 -6.24 28.41 1.74
N ASP A 606 -6.78 28.15 0.55
CA ASP A 606 -8.19 28.34 0.20
C ASP A 606 -9.05 27.09 0.40
N LYS A 607 -8.44 25.92 0.65
CA LYS A 607 -9.13 24.65 0.89
C LYS A 607 -9.47 24.46 2.38
N HIS A 608 -10.77 24.39 2.69
CA HIS A 608 -11.30 24.32 4.07
C HIS A 608 -12.74 23.78 4.13
N GLU A 609 -13.15 22.97 3.15
CA GLU A 609 -14.49 22.40 3.05
C GLU A 609 -14.77 21.40 4.17
N LEU A 610 -13.77 20.60 4.53
CA LEU A 610 -13.85 19.56 5.53
C LEU A 610 -13.60 20.17 6.91
N ARG A 611 -12.57 21.01 7.07
CA ARG A 611 -12.30 21.74 8.33
C ARG A 611 -11.70 23.14 8.12
N PRO A 612 -11.93 24.07 9.07
CA PRO A 612 -11.40 25.42 8.98
C PRO A 612 -9.88 25.47 8.80
N MET A 613 -9.43 26.32 7.88
CA MET A 613 -8.03 26.68 7.73
C MET A 613 -7.66 27.80 8.70
N THR A 614 -7.25 27.43 9.91
CA THR A 614 -6.77 28.39 10.92
C THR A 614 -5.34 28.85 10.64
N ASP A 615 -4.93 29.97 11.23
CA ASP A 615 -3.54 30.44 11.14
C ASP A 615 -2.55 29.40 11.68
N GLU A 616 -2.95 28.68 12.74
CA GLU A 616 -2.18 27.57 13.30
C GLU A 616 -2.02 26.43 12.29
N LYS A 617 -3.11 26.00 11.64
CA LYS A 617 -3.06 24.96 10.61
C LYS A 617 -2.15 25.37 9.46
N ALA A 618 -2.29 26.59 8.96
CA ALA A 618 -1.44 27.12 7.89
C ALA A 618 0.05 27.13 8.31
N ALA A 619 0.35 27.56 9.54
CA ALA A 619 1.71 27.53 10.08
C ALA A 619 2.28 26.11 10.20
N GLN A 620 1.47 25.14 10.65
CA GLN A 620 1.89 23.74 10.72
C GLN A 620 2.14 23.13 9.34
N ILE A 621 1.31 23.46 8.33
CA ILE A 621 1.55 23.04 6.94
C ILE A 621 2.89 23.63 6.44
N LEU A 622 3.18 24.90 6.68
CA LEU A 622 4.47 25.48 6.29
C LEU A 622 5.64 24.81 7.01
N ASN A 623 5.47 24.45 8.28
CA ASN A 623 6.49 23.73 9.04
C ASN A 623 6.76 22.32 8.48
N LEU A 624 5.74 21.62 7.95
CA LEU A 624 5.94 20.34 7.26
C LEU A 624 6.90 20.44 6.09
N TYR A 625 6.70 21.45 5.23
CA TYR A 625 7.59 21.70 4.10
C TYR A 625 9.02 22.01 4.54
N ASP A 626 9.17 22.83 5.58
CA ASP A 626 10.49 23.16 6.12
C ASP A 626 11.17 21.95 6.73
N GLN A 627 10.42 21.13 7.47
CA GLN A 627 10.95 19.90 8.07
C GLN A 627 11.38 18.91 7.00
N THR A 628 10.64 18.80 5.90
CA THR A 628 11.00 17.95 4.76
C THR A 628 12.38 18.28 4.20
N VAL A 629 12.68 19.58 4.00
CA VAL A 629 14.00 20.03 3.55
C VAL A 629 15.09 19.65 4.56
N ARG A 630 14.81 19.82 5.87
CA ARG A 630 15.76 19.49 6.94
C ARG A 630 16.03 18.00 7.03
N GLU A 631 15.00 17.16 6.99
CA GLU A 631 15.14 15.71 7.03
C GLU A 631 15.95 15.21 5.84
N LEU A 632 15.61 15.60 4.60
CA LEU A 632 16.39 15.21 3.42
C LEU A 632 17.86 15.65 3.54
N TYR A 633 18.11 16.90 3.95
CA TYR A 633 19.48 17.38 4.12
C TYR A 633 20.26 16.64 5.23
N GLN A 634 19.61 16.32 6.35
CA GLN A 634 20.21 15.52 7.42
C GLN A 634 20.50 14.09 6.95
N GLY A 635 19.59 13.52 6.16
CA GLY A 635 19.69 12.20 5.54
C GLY A 635 20.90 12.05 4.63
N LEU A 636 21.34 13.13 3.99
CA LEU A 636 22.52 13.15 3.12
C LEU A 636 23.80 12.67 3.85
N LYS A 637 23.87 12.82 5.17
CA LYS A 637 25.01 12.39 6.01
C LYS A 637 25.13 10.88 6.15
N TYR A 638 24.04 10.13 5.97
CA TYR A 638 24.05 8.66 6.03
C TYR A 638 24.62 8.03 4.76
N ARG A 639 24.81 8.83 3.72
CA ARG A 639 25.23 8.41 2.37
C ARG A 639 26.51 9.12 1.90
N GLY A 640 27.26 9.71 2.84
CA GLY A 640 28.54 10.39 2.61
C GLY A 640 29.75 9.51 2.86
#